data_AF-A0A0J0YGD9-F1
#
_entry.id   AF-A0A0J0YGD9-F1
#
_cell.length_a   1.000
_cell.length_b   1.000
_cell.length_c   1.000
_cell.angle_alpha   90.00
_cell.angle_beta   90.00
_cell.angle_gamma   90.00
#
_symmetry.space_group_name_H-M   'P 1'
#
loop_
_entity.id
_entity.type
_entity.pdbx_description
1 polymer ?
#
loop_
_entity_poly.entity_id
_entity_poly.type
_entity_poly.pdbx_seq_one_letter_code
_entity_poly.pdbx_strand_id
1 'polypeptide(L)'
;MKIIELRILPPIAIGRLGESEEPMAAYDLQLSKEKPLDYREIIPETTLTVDPVSGELKSYNPTHIKFKDVKTLADRNGKIHPVSPFLEVFAITDQKPDELVPLTEALLAEAGLSLTDISWDVDVANIKIFRRTGDVNDKMFAKINNITTHEAKPLLADCANFLASKRLPLGSIQYIKPTPEFPEIRLRYTPAAGKVYGSDRYRKTGNGPKDIEKDPTFTSDDQILYDISEGKGKWRGYQEGSITNVLYTNPAQIFAGYSYTDEQGESWQVSWGYIDDECDGFVTVKLKVSSEKTLTAKAHISAGPPSFAPDTLPIRVVSDELEQIILSTDIEGEVTIEEAEEIIRRAFETIRLMNTAIMNGNSYEGKQNVASTMVRQNTNDFGRFFEPIMATSLVDNLALQLLHERVFNGLSSGASPWFGDLLRKPTEIGDLSSKALRKMPALMRGADGRSLTFTYRQINMIIKAASTSMFKDINPDTLPVSYGSAFKANNLTAQLHYRGTGNPIAVLPRTAISNCFPGLEFDFRNLWRRAFNGIVLIENNNYVLEATEEKFKNLVKHRLVAIEGQPTMVQTFGPLFPDGDNVPLKTDANPNGVSFMEWSNSMVHVLQKQGQEVVCHFTAEESTQEVVVDLKELNNPEKYIAVTLVVNTIFDGNSAAFSDTIIKPGELTQGLCAPWQNDYRECSCYYWAASRPDFVNIVPDENGLSTGDLWMSKKRTGSYIPDDWVNSRLISYQDLFENWQGELNFIIAGKDAIQSEPVKPKSTKK
;
A
#
# COMPACT_ATOMS: atom_id res chain seq x y z
N MET A 1 -16.81 -20.69 -32.71
CA MET A 1 -16.79 -19.51 -31.84
C MET A 1 -15.47 -18.77 -32.05
N LYS A 2 -15.34 -17.49 -31.72
CA LYS A 2 -14.06 -16.76 -31.72
C LYS A 2 -13.82 -16.09 -30.38
N ILE A 3 -12.60 -16.23 -29.86
CA ILE A 3 -12.11 -15.43 -28.74
C ILE A 3 -11.63 -14.09 -29.31
N ILE A 4 -12.15 -13.00 -28.78
CA ILE A 4 -11.89 -11.63 -29.25
C ILE A 4 -10.81 -10.97 -28.40
N GLU A 5 -10.88 -11.15 -27.08
CA GLU A 5 -10.07 -10.44 -26.11
C GLU A 5 -9.87 -11.30 -24.85
N LEU A 6 -8.80 -11.03 -24.11
CA LEU A 6 -8.47 -11.69 -22.85
C LEU A 6 -8.45 -10.69 -21.67
N ARG A 7 -8.64 -11.21 -20.47
CA ARG A 7 -8.40 -10.52 -19.18
C ARG A 7 -7.69 -11.47 -18.23
N ILE A 8 -6.88 -10.94 -17.32
CA ILE A 8 -6.38 -11.67 -16.16
C ILE A 8 -7.02 -11.05 -14.92
N LEU A 9 -7.63 -11.87 -14.07
CA LEU A 9 -8.28 -11.43 -12.83
C LEU A 9 -7.71 -12.17 -11.59
N PRO A 10 -7.56 -11.49 -10.44
CA PRO A 10 -7.69 -10.04 -10.29
C PRO A 10 -6.62 -9.30 -11.11
N PRO A 11 -6.92 -8.06 -11.57
CA PRO A 11 -6.00 -7.27 -12.38
C PRO A 11 -4.76 -6.79 -11.59
N ILE A 12 -4.87 -6.78 -10.26
CA ILE A 12 -3.81 -6.44 -9.31
C ILE A 12 -3.88 -7.46 -8.19
N ALA A 13 -2.79 -8.18 -7.94
CA ALA A 13 -2.73 -9.23 -6.93
C ALA A 13 -1.53 -9.04 -6.00
N ILE A 14 -1.75 -9.19 -4.70
CA ILE A 14 -0.72 -9.01 -3.67
C ILE A 14 -0.34 -10.37 -3.11
N GLY A 15 0.90 -10.77 -3.36
CA GLY A 15 1.56 -11.83 -2.61
C GLY A 15 2.02 -11.31 -1.26
N ARG A 16 1.76 -12.06 -0.18
CA ARG A 16 2.22 -11.71 1.17
C ARG A 16 3.38 -12.61 1.55
N LEU A 17 4.52 -12.01 1.91
CA LEU A 17 5.77 -12.70 2.19
C LEU A 17 5.62 -13.74 3.32
N GLY A 18 6.39 -14.83 3.21
CA GLY A 18 6.43 -15.88 4.22
C GLY A 18 7.31 -17.04 3.77
N GLU A 19 7.97 -17.72 4.71
CA GLU A 19 8.92 -18.80 4.40
C GLU A 19 8.32 -20.21 4.55
N SER A 20 7.05 -20.34 4.94
CA SER A 20 6.43 -21.67 4.97
C SER A 20 6.35 -22.27 3.56
N GLU A 21 6.54 -23.59 3.48
CA GLU A 21 6.30 -24.34 2.25
C GLU A 21 4.81 -24.48 1.93
N GLU A 22 3.95 -24.29 2.94
CA GLU A 22 2.49 -24.29 2.81
C GLU A 22 1.96 -22.86 2.63
N PRO A 23 1.32 -22.54 1.51
CA PRO A 23 0.62 -21.28 1.35
C PRO A 23 -0.54 -21.08 2.33
N MET A 24 -0.83 -19.81 2.60
CA MET A 24 -2.01 -19.39 3.36
C MET A 24 -3.29 -19.98 2.74
N ALA A 25 -4.11 -20.60 3.58
CA ALA A 25 -5.43 -21.08 3.18
C ALA A 25 -6.35 -19.92 2.77
N ALA A 26 -7.31 -20.21 1.88
CA ALA A 26 -8.28 -19.22 1.43
C ALA A 26 -9.26 -18.88 2.56
N TYR A 27 -9.59 -17.60 2.69
CA TYR A 27 -10.60 -17.10 3.61
C TYR A 27 -11.24 -15.80 3.13
N ASP A 28 -12.42 -15.53 3.67
CA ASP A 28 -13.14 -14.28 3.55
C ASP A 28 -13.36 -13.61 4.91
N LEU A 29 -13.86 -12.37 4.86
CA LEU A 29 -14.25 -11.59 6.02
C LEU A 29 -15.74 -11.34 6.01
N GLN A 30 -16.41 -11.81 7.05
CA GLN A 30 -17.84 -11.61 7.22
C GLN A 30 -18.13 -10.66 8.38
N LEU A 31 -19.09 -9.76 8.18
CA LEU A 31 -19.61 -8.90 9.26
C LEU A 31 -20.72 -9.61 10.02
N SER A 32 -20.74 -9.42 11.33
CA SER A 32 -21.87 -9.84 12.17
C SER A 32 -23.09 -8.95 11.87
N LYS A 33 -24.22 -9.57 11.54
CA LYS A 33 -25.50 -8.86 11.34
C LYS A 33 -26.03 -8.23 12.64
N GLU A 34 -25.78 -8.89 13.78
CA GLU A 34 -26.25 -8.43 15.09
C GLU A 34 -25.30 -7.41 15.73
N LYS A 35 -24.02 -7.44 15.35
CA LYS A 35 -22.96 -6.60 15.90
C LYS A 35 -22.08 -6.06 14.77
N PRO A 36 -22.56 -5.07 14.00
CA PRO A 36 -21.89 -4.59 12.78
C PRO A 36 -20.54 -3.90 13.02
N LEU A 37 -20.20 -3.61 14.27
CA LEU A 37 -18.91 -3.05 14.71
C LEU A 37 -18.02 -4.05 15.45
N ASP A 38 -18.41 -5.32 15.60
CA ASP A 38 -17.48 -6.35 16.11
C ASP A 38 -16.32 -6.57 15.12
N TYR A 39 -15.36 -7.44 15.46
CA TYR A 39 -14.33 -7.87 14.51
C TYR A 39 -14.98 -8.61 13.33
N ARG A 40 -14.38 -8.47 12.15
CA ARG A 40 -14.81 -9.28 10.99
C ARG A 40 -14.49 -10.74 11.30
N GLU A 41 -15.47 -11.61 11.10
CA GLU A 41 -15.26 -13.04 11.25
C GLU A 41 -14.45 -13.57 10.06
N ILE A 42 -13.36 -14.28 10.35
CA ILE A 42 -12.56 -14.95 9.33
C ILE A 42 -13.25 -16.26 8.97
N ILE A 43 -13.76 -16.34 7.75
CA ILE A 43 -14.48 -17.49 7.22
C ILE A 43 -13.53 -18.28 6.32
N PRO A 44 -13.08 -19.49 6.70
CA PRO A 44 -12.32 -20.34 5.80
C PRO A 44 -13.13 -20.70 4.55
N GLU A 45 -12.46 -20.62 3.41
CA GLU A 45 -13.02 -20.88 2.08
C GLU A 45 -12.34 -22.08 1.43
N THR A 46 -12.93 -22.59 0.34
CA THR A 46 -12.30 -23.65 -0.46
C THR A 46 -10.90 -23.22 -0.89
N THR A 47 -9.91 -23.99 -0.44
CA THR A 47 -8.49 -23.76 -0.68
C THR A 47 -7.99 -24.75 -1.72
N LEU A 48 -7.09 -24.27 -2.59
CA LEU A 48 -6.48 -25.07 -3.64
C LEU A 48 -4.98 -25.22 -3.36
N THR A 49 -4.50 -26.45 -3.31
CA THR A 49 -3.06 -26.76 -3.29
C THR A 49 -2.58 -27.11 -4.70
N VAL A 50 -1.32 -26.81 -4.99
CA VAL A 50 -0.70 -27.07 -6.30
C VAL A 50 0.41 -28.10 -6.13
N ASP A 51 0.40 -29.15 -6.94
CA ASP A 51 1.56 -30.03 -7.05
C ASP A 51 2.72 -29.28 -7.71
N PRO A 52 3.91 -29.17 -7.08
CA PRO A 52 4.99 -28.32 -7.59
C PRO A 52 5.63 -28.83 -8.90
N VAL A 53 5.38 -30.09 -9.29
CA VAL A 53 5.95 -30.71 -10.48
C VAL A 53 4.91 -30.81 -11.60
N SER A 54 3.72 -31.35 -11.32
CA SER A 54 2.68 -31.56 -12.32
C SER A 54 1.81 -30.33 -12.57
N GLY A 55 1.76 -29.40 -11.62
CA GLY A 55 0.87 -28.24 -11.62
C GLY A 55 -0.61 -28.59 -11.45
N GLU A 56 -0.94 -29.82 -11.06
CA GLU A 56 -2.32 -30.24 -10.79
C GLU A 56 -2.82 -29.67 -9.45
N LEU A 57 -4.10 -29.28 -9.45
CA LEU A 57 -4.76 -28.76 -8.26
C LEU A 57 -5.42 -29.87 -7.44
N LYS A 58 -5.47 -29.66 -6.12
CA LYS A 58 -6.37 -30.37 -5.21
C LYS A 58 -7.10 -29.36 -4.35
N SER A 59 -8.39 -29.58 -4.13
CA SER A 59 -9.19 -28.74 -3.22
C SER A 59 -9.31 -29.36 -1.83
N TYR A 60 -9.41 -28.49 -0.82
CA TYR A 60 -9.83 -28.88 0.52
C TYR A 60 -10.53 -27.69 1.20
N ASN A 61 -11.32 -27.97 2.24
CA ASN A 61 -12.01 -26.94 3.03
C ASN A 61 -11.37 -26.87 4.43
N PRO A 62 -10.64 -25.81 4.77
CA PRO A 62 -10.09 -25.64 6.10
C PRO A 62 -11.23 -25.43 7.11
N THR A 63 -10.98 -25.80 8.37
CA THR A 63 -11.92 -25.49 9.48
C THR A 63 -11.53 -24.20 10.22
N HIS A 64 -10.30 -23.74 10.03
CA HIS A 64 -9.70 -22.52 10.56
C HIS A 64 -8.51 -22.15 9.66
N ILE A 65 -8.04 -20.91 9.77
CA ILE A 65 -6.88 -20.41 9.04
C ILE A 65 -5.67 -20.43 9.96
N LYS A 66 -4.63 -21.15 9.58
CA LYS A 66 -3.34 -21.17 10.27
C LYS A 66 -2.43 -20.13 9.61
N PHE A 67 -1.91 -19.18 10.38
CA PHE A 67 -1.07 -18.10 9.83
C PHE A 67 0.43 -18.39 9.92
N LYS A 68 0.83 -19.25 10.87
CA LYS A 68 2.24 -19.52 11.19
C LYS A 68 2.45 -20.95 11.65
N ASP A 69 3.59 -21.54 11.31
CA ASP A 69 4.00 -22.89 11.70
C ASP A 69 4.57 -22.95 13.11
N VAL A 70 3.72 -22.68 14.10
CA VAL A 70 4.03 -22.84 15.53
C VAL A 70 2.91 -23.55 16.27
N LYS A 71 3.24 -24.11 17.43
CA LYS A 71 2.24 -24.65 18.36
C LYS A 71 1.83 -23.67 19.45
N THR A 72 2.66 -22.67 19.73
CA THR A 72 2.44 -21.70 20.83
C THR A 72 2.93 -20.32 20.43
N LEU A 73 2.32 -19.28 21.00
CA LEU A 73 2.74 -17.87 20.83
C LEU A 73 4.13 -17.55 21.36
N ALA A 74 4.74 -18.43 22.17
CA ALA A 74 6.08 -18.26 22.70
C ALA A 74 7.17 -18.79 21.74
N ASP A 75 6.80 -19.60 20.76
CA ASP A 75 7.74 -20.17 19.79
C ASP A 75 8.11 -19.13 18.73
N ARG A 76 9.42 -18.82 18.66
CA ARG A 76 10.00 -17.83 17.75
C ARG A 76 10.62 -18.46 16.51
N ASN A 77 10.53 -19.78 16.31
CA ASN A 77 11.11 -20.46 15.14
C ASN A 77 10.11 -20.71 14.00
N GLY A 78 8.87 -20.26 14.16
CA GLY A 78 7.83 -20.52 13.17
C GLY A 78 7.95 -19.66 11.93
N LYS A 79 7.60 -20.28 10.80
CA LYS A 79 7.53 -19.64 9.50
C LYS A 79 6.09 -19.22 9.20
N ILE A 80 5.93 -18.06 8.56
CA ILE A 80 4.63 -17.53 8.17
C ILE A 80 4.21 -18.18 6.86
N HIS A 81 2.92 -18.50 6.76
CA HIS A 81 2.30 -19.01 5.53
C HIS A 81 2.21 -17.88 4.49
N PRO A 82 2.88 -17.96 3.34
CA PRO A 82 2.80 -16.90 2.35
C PRO A 82 1.41 -16.86 1.71
N VAL A 83 0.85 -15.66 1.51
CA VAL A 83 -0.31 -15.52 0.62
C VAL A 83 0.22 -15.55 -0.80
N SER A 84 -0.18 -16.56 -1.56
CA SER A 84 0.27 -16.73 -2.93
C SER A 84 -0.93 -16.64 -3.89
N PRO A 85 -1.06 -15.60 -4.72
CA PRO A 85 -2.25 -15.40 -5.55
C PRO A 85 -2.38 -16.39 -6.71
N PHE A 86 -3.60 -16.85 -6.97
CA PHE A 86 -4.03 -17.32 -8.28
C PHE A 86 -4.51 -16.13 -9.13
N LEU A 87 -4.06 -16.12 -10.38
CA LEU A 87 -4.50 -15.26 -11.45
C LEU A 87 -5.25 -16.11 -12.47
N GLU A 88 -6.47 -15.75 -12.81
CA GLU A 88 -7.36 -16.51 -13.68
C GLU A 88 -7.58 -15.78 -15.00
N VAL A 89 -7.58 -16.52 -16.12
CA VAL A 89 -7.78 -15.93 -17.45
C VAL A 89 -9.25 -15.96 -17.81
N PHE A 90 -9.76 -14.82 -18.24
CA PHE A 90 -11.10 -14.65 -18.80
C PHE A 90 -11.00 -14.25 -20.27
N ALA A 91 -12.07 -14.53 -21.01
CA ALA A 91 -12.21 -14.22 -22.42
C ALA A 91 -13.49 -13.46 -22.69
N ILE A 92 -13.45 -12.61 -23.72
CA ILE A 92 -14.64 -12.09 -24.41
C ILE A 92 -14.74 -12.83 -25.74
N THR A 93 -15.93 -13.30 -26.09
CA THR A 93 -16.16 -14.05 -27.34
C THR A 93 -17.11 -13.33 -28.29
N ASP A 94 -17.10 -13.72 -29.56
CA ASP A 94 -18.04 -13.19 -30.56
C ASP A 94 -19.51 -13.50 -30.26
N GLN A 95 -19.77 -14.54 -29.46
CA GLN A 95 -21.11 -14.90 -29.01
C GLN A 95 -21.53 -14.19 -27.73
N LYS A 96 -20.57 -13.71 -26.93
CA LYS A 96 -20.78 -13.02 -25.66
C LYS A 96 -19.88 -11.77 -25.57
N PRO A 97 -20.13 -10.75 -26.41
CA PRO A 97 -19.25 -9.58 -26.50
C PRO A 97 -19.26 -8.69 -25.25
N ASP A 98 -20.31 -8.80 -24.42
CA ASP A 98 -20.51 -7.96 -23.24
C ASP A 98 -20.20 -8.68 -21.90
N GLU A 99 -19.78 -9.95 -21.94
CA GLU A 99 -19.53 -10.78 -20.75
C GLU A 99 -18.08 -11.25 -20.70
N LEU A 100 -17.51 -11.29 -19.49
CA LEU A 100 -16.28 -12.03 -19.22
C LEU A 100 -16.63 -13.47 -18.85
N VAL A 101 -16.16 -14.42 -19.65
CA VAL A 101 -16.28 -15.85 -19.37
C VAL A 101 -14.92 -16.46 -19.02
N PRO A 102 -14.82 -17.36 -18.02
CA PRO A 102 -13.56 -18.04 -17.74
C PRO A 102 -13.02 -18.73 -18.98
N LEU A 103 -11.73 -18.53 -19.28
CA LEU A 103 -11.06 -19.27 -20.33
C LEU A 103 -10.80 -20.69 -19.82
N THR A 104 -11.32 -21.68 -20.56
CA THR A 104 -11.19 -23.10 -20.23
C THR A 104 -10.69 -23.87 -21.45
N GLU A 105 -10.21 -25.10 -21.23
CA GLU A 105 -9.82 -26.00 -22.34
C GLU A 105 -10.99 -26.27 -23.31
N ALA A 106 -12.21 -26.39 -22.79
CA ALA A 106 -13.42 -26.54 -23.61
C ALA A 106 -13.66 -25.29 -24.48
N LEU A 107 -13.53 -24.09 -23.92
CA LEU A 107 -13.70 -22.83 -24.66
C LEU A 107 -12.63 -22.67 -25.76
N LEU A 108 -11.39 -23.08 -25.49
CA LEU A 108 -10.32 -23.11 -26.50
C LEU A 108 -10.70 -24.06 -27.64
N ALA A 109 -11.15 -25.28 -27.32
CA ALA A 109 -11.54 -26.26 -28.32
C ALA A 109 -12.71 -25.77 -29.20
N GLU A 110 -13.71 -25.10 -28.63
CA GLU A 110 -14.83 -24.48 -29.37
C GLU A 110 -14.38 -23.32 -30.29
N ALA A 111 -13.25 -22.70 -29.98
CA ALA A 111 -12.59 -21.70 -30.80
C ALA A 111 -11.59 -22.30 -31.82
N GLY A 112 -11.41 -23.62 -31.83
CA GLY A 112 -10.44 -24.31 -32.68
C GLY A 112 -8.98 -24.15 -32.22
N LEU A 113 -8.78 -23.88 -30.93
CA LEU A 113 -7.50 -23.66 -30.26
C LEU A 113 -7.24 -24.76 -29.22
N SER A 114 -6.04 -24.77 -28.65
CA SER A 114 -5.62 -25.75 -27.65
C SER A 114 -4.71 -25.13 -26.60
N LEU A 115 -4.36 -25.90 -25.57
CA LEU A 115 -3.41 -25.46 -24.53
C LEU A 115 -2.02 -25.15 -25.09
N THR A 116 -1.63 -25.69 -26.25
CA THR A 116 -0.33 -25.38 -26.88
C THR A 116 -0.29 -23.99 -27.49
N ASP A 117 -1.44 -23.33 -27.64
CA ASP A 117 -1.55 -21.96 -28.15
C ASP A 117 -1.42 -20.90 -27.04
N ILE A 118 -1.33 -21.34 -25.77
CA ILE A 118 -1.18 -20.47 -24.59
C ILE A 118 0.27 -20.46 -24.13
N SER A 119 0.76 -19.26 -23.83
CA SER A 119 1.99 -19.09 -23.07
C SER A 119 1.90 -17.91 -22.11
N TRP A 120 2.75 -17.92 -21.09
CA TRP A 120 2.87 -16.84 -20.11
C TRP A 120 4.24 -16.20 -20.14
N ASP A 121 4.27 -14.90 -19.92
CA ASP A 121 5.48 -14.13 -19.62
C ASP A 121 5.33 -13.48 -18.25
N VAL A 122 6.43 -13.43 -17.50
CA VAL A 122 6.52 -12.75 -16.20
C VAL A 122 7.72 -11.82 -16.21
N ASP A 123 7.51 -10.59 -15.75
CA ASP A 123 8.52 -9.53 -15.67
C ASP A 123 8.36 -8.79 -14.34
N VAL A 124 9.21 -9.11 -13.37
CA VAL A 124 9.20 -8.51 -12.02
C VAL A 124 10.56 -7.90 -11.70
N ALA A 125 10.58 -6.88 -10.84
CA ALA A 125 11.82 -6.24 -10.44
C ALA A 125 11.82 -5.74 -9.00
N ASN A 126 13.03 -5.62 -8.44
CA ASN A 126 13.33 -4.78 -7.29
C ASN A 126 14.28 -3.67 -7.74
N ILE A 127 13.86 -2.41 -7.59
CA ILE A 127 14.66 -1.24 -8.00
C ILE A 127 14.81 -0.20 -6.89
N LYS A 128 14.61 -0.61 -5.63
CA LYS A 128 14.74 0.26 -4.44
C LYS A 128 16.11 0.93 -4.34
N ILE A 129 17.16 0.17 -4.66
CA ILE A 129 18.54 0.66 -4.65
C ILE A 129 18.76 1.65 -5.79
N PHE A 130 18.34 1.32 -7.01
CA PHE A 130 18.41 2.22 -8.16
C PHE A 130 17.72 3.57 -7.89
N ARG A 131 16.56 3.58 -7.23
CA ARG A 131 15.84 4.82 -6.89
C ARG A 131 16.70 5.77 -6.04
N ARG A 132 17.63 5.24 -5.24
CA ARG A 132 18.54 6.01 -4.36
C ARG A 132 19.86 6.33 -5.06
N THR A 133 20.52 5.33 -5.63
CA THR A 133 21.86 5.48 -6.21
C THR A 133 21.86 6.16 -7.58
N GLY A 134 20.74 6.08 -8.31
CA GLY A 134 20.64 6.50 -9.72
C GLY A 134 21.42 5.60 -10.69
N ASP A 135 22.10 4.55 -10.20
CA ASP A 135 22.89 3.65 -11.04
C ASP A 135 22.01 2.57 -11.65
N VAL A 136 21.82 2.62 -12.97
CA VAL A 136 21.01 1.63 -13.71
C VAL A 136 21.48 0.20 -13.52
N ASN A 137 22.74 -0.02 -13.12
CA ASN A 137 23.31 -1.33 -12.82
C ASN A 137 22.82 -1.92 -11.49
N ASP A 138 22.14 -1.14 -10.65
CA ASP A 138 21.52 -1.58 -9.39
C ASP A 138 20.08 -2.11 -9.57
N LYS A 139 19.54 -2.11 -10.79
CA LYS A 139 18.22 -2.67 -11.05
C LYS A 139 18.29 -4.20 -11.06
N MET A 140 17.39 -4.83 -10.31
CA MET A 140 17.30 -6.29 -10.17
C MET A 140 16.05 -6.80 -10.89
N PHE A 141 16.22 -7.47 -12.03
CA PHE A 141 15.10 -7.94 -12.87
C PHE A 141 15.04 -9.46 -12.96
N ALA A 142 13.86 -10.06 -12.78
CA ALA A 142 13.59 -11.46 -13.09
C ALA A 142 12.56 -11.53 -14.22
N LYS A 143 12.97 -12.13 -15.36
CA LYS A 143 12.12 -12.29 -16.54
C LYS A 143 12.10 -13.73 -17.01
N ILE A 144 10.90 -14.29 -17.12
CA ILE A 144 10.68 -15.62 -17.70
C ILE A 144 9.66 -15.45 -18.82
N ASN A 145 10.05 -15.81 -20.04
CA ASN A 145 9.16 -15.74 -21.20
C ASN A 145 8.77 -17.14 -21.67
N ASN A 146 7.64 -17.24 -22.36
CA ASN A 146 7.16 -18.44 -23.01
C ASN A 146 7.04 -19.65 -22.06
N ILE A 147 6.44 -19.41 -20.89
CA ILE A 147 6.07 -20.46 -19.95
C ILE A 147 4.90 -21.25 -20.54
N THR A 148 5.16 -22.51 -20.90
CA THR A 148 4.18 -23.45 -21.45
C THR A 148 4.10 -24.75 -20.65
N THR A 149 4.86 -24.84 -19.56
CA THR A 149 5.00 -26.04 -18.73
C THR A 149 4.52 -25.76 -17.31
N HIS A 150 4.20 -26.82 -16.56
CA HIS A 150 3.40 -26.74 -15.35
C HIS A 150 4.18 -26.84 -14.04
N GLU A 151 5.49 -27.08 -14.10
CA GLU A 151 6.36 -27.07 -12.93
C GLU A 151 6.55 -25.65 -12.39
N ALA A 152 6.75 -25.54 -11.07
CA ALA A 152 7.08 -24.26 -10.45
C ALA A 152 8.44 -23.75 -10.95
N LYS A 153 8.48 -22.48 -11.38
CA LYS A 153 9.69 -21.82 -11.88
C LYS A 153 10.10 -20.69 -10.93
N PRO A 154 11.34 -20.67 -10.42
CA PRO A 154 11.81 -19.62 -9.54
C PRO A 154 12.02 -18.31 -10.32
N LEU A 155 11.61 -17.19 -9.73
CA LEU A 155 11.87 -15.85 -10.25
C LEU A 155 13.23 -15.38 -9.69
N LEU A 156 14.30 -15.58 -10.47
CA LEU A 156 15.66 -15.23 -10.07
C LEU A 156 16.08 -13.94 -10.76
N ALA A 157 16.32 -12.89 -9.96
CA ALA A 157 16.67 -11.57 -10.48
C ALA A 157 18.17 -11.41 -10.73
N ASP A 158 18.46 -10.93 -11.93
CA ASP A 158 19.77 -10.52 -12.41
C ASP A 158 20.05 -9.05 -12.06
N CYS A 159 21.29 -8.75 -11.68
CA CYS A 159 21.78 -7.38 -11.45
C CYS A 159 23.26 -7.29 -11.86
N ALA A 160 23.65 -6.19 -12.50
CA ALA A 160 25.01 -6.01 -13.02
C ALA A 160 26.05 -5.75 -11.91
N ASN A 161 25.58 -5.27 -10.76
CA ASN A 161 26.37 -5.07 -9.55
C ASN A 161 26.31 -6.29 -8.59
N PHE A 162 25.82 -7.44 -9.03
CA PHE A 162 25.93 -8.68 -8.24
C PHE A 162 27.23 -9.44 -8.51
N LEU A 163 27.66 -10.21 -7.52
CA LEU A 163 28.72 -11.21 -7.64
C LEU A 163 28.36 -12.22 -8.74
N ALA A 164 29.39 -12.78 -9.38
CA ALA A 164 29.21 -13.76 -10.44
C ALA A 164 28.32 -14.93 -9.98
N SER A 165 27.35 -15.31 -10.82
CA SER A 165 26.38 -16.39 -10.57
C SER A 165 25.41 -16.18 -9.41
N LYS A 166 25.45 -15.04 -8.70
CA LYS A 166 24.48 -14.71 -7.66
C LYS A 166 23.24 -14.06 -8.27
N ARG A 167 22.07 -14.40 -7.72
CA ARG A 167 20.75 -13.91 -8.13
C ARG A 167 19.90 -13.70 -6.89
N LEU A 168 19.02 -12.70 -6.93
CA LEU A 168 18.08 -12.44 -5.85
C LEU A 168 16.78 -13.23 -6.12
N PRO A 169 16.33 -14.12 -5.22
CA PRO A 169 15.07 -14.82 -5.41
C PRO A 169 13.89 -13.90 -5.10
N LEU A 170 13.01 -13.69 -6.08
CA LEU A 170 11.81 -12.85 -5.99
C LEU A 170 10.51 -13.68 -5.91
N GLY A 171 10.63 -14.93 -5.45
CA GLY A 171 9.53 -15.89 -5.38
C GLY A 171 9.52 -16.90 -6.53
N SER A 172 8.34 -17.39 -6.90
CA SER A 172 8.15 -18.36 -7.98
C SER A 172 6.82 -18.16 -8.70
N ILE A 173 6.74 -18.70 -9.91
CA ILE A 173 5.53 -18.72 -10.73
C ILE A 173 5.22 -20.14 -11.19
N GLN A 174 3.95 -20.49 -11.35
CA GLN A 174 3.54 -21.81 -11.83
C GLN A 174 2.30 -21.72 -12.72
N TYR A 175 2.40 -22.20 -13.96
CA TYR A 175 1.24 -22.35 -14.86
C TYR A 175 0.46 -23.60 -14.47
N ILE A 176 -0.74 -23.41 -13.96
CA ILE A 176 -1.57 -24.49 -13.43
C ILE A 176 -2.06 -25.37 -14.56
N LYS A 177 -1.94 -26.69 -14.39
CA LYS A 177 -2.42 -27.68 -15.36
C LYS A 177 -3.95 -27.76 -15.26
N PRO A 178 -4.69 -27.40 -16.32
CA PRO A 178 -6.14 -27.54 -16.31
C PRO A 178 -6.55 -29.02 -16.20
N THR A 179 -7.61 -29.30 -15.47
CA THR A 179 -8.19 -30.64 -15.34
C THR A 179 -9.71 -30.57 -15.51
N PRO A 180 -10.41 -31.70 -15.67
CA PRO A 180 -11.88 -31.67 -15.70
C PRO A 180 -12.53 -31.08 -14.44
N GLU A 181 -11.86 -31.18 -13.28
CA GLU A 181 -12.34 -30.60 -12.01
C GLU A 181 -12.02 -29.10 -11.91
N PHE A 182 -10.88 -28.68 -12.45
CA PHE A 182 -10.42 -27.28 -12.47
C PHE A 182 -10.04 -26.88 -13.90
N PRO A 183 -11.04 -26.60 -14.77
CA PRO A 183 -10.80 -26.41 -16.19
C PRO A 183 -10.29 -25.02 -16.56
N GLU A 184 -10.29 -24.07 -15.62
CA GLU A 184 -9.88 -22.69 -15.87
C GLU A 184 -8.37 -22.57 -16.08
N ILE A 185 -7.97 -21.69 -16.99
CA ILE A 185 -6.57 -21.33 -17.20
C ILE A 185 -6.12 -20.41 -16.07
N ARG A 186 -5.16 -20.85 -15.25
CA ARG A 186 -4.65 -20.11 -14.08
C ARG A 186 -3.13 -20.06 -14.00
N LEU A 187 -2.62 -19.04 -13.33
CA LEU A 187 -1.22 -18.92 -12.93
C LEU A 187 -1.15 -18.69 -11.42
N ARG A 188 -0.22 -19.35 -10.73
CA ARG A 188 0.10 -19.10 -9.32
C ARG A 188 1.35 -18.23 -9.23
N TYR A 189 1.27 -17.15 -8.45
CA TYR A 189 2.43 -16.41 -7.97
C TYR A 189 2.66 -16.73 -6.50
N THR A 190 3.88 -17.15 -6.16
CA THR A 190 4.31 -17.31 -4.77
C THR A 190 5.39 -16.27 -4.47
N PRO A 191 5.17 -15.34 -3.53
CA PRO A 191 6.15 -14.31 -3.21
C PRO A 191 7.40 -14.91 -2.56
N ALA A 192 8.44 -14.10 -2.43
CA ALA A 192 9.65 -14.49 -1.72
C ALA A 192 9.42 -14.64 -0.20
N ALA A 193 10.47 -15.04 0.51
CA ALA A 193 10.39 -15.37 1.93
C ALA A 193 10.42 -14.15 2.86
N GLY A 194 10.78 -12.96 2.35
CA GLY A 194 10.98 -11.76 3.17
C GLY A 194 12.36 -11.75 3.82
N LYS A 195 13.41 -12.22 3.12
CA LYS A 195 14.78 -12.34 3.65
C LYS A 195 15.61 -11.10 3.35
N VAL A 196 16.63 -10.87 4.18
CA VAL A 196 17.64 -9.84 3.98
C VAL A 196 18.91 -10.46 3.38
N TYR A 197 19.40 -9.81 2.33
CA TYR A 197 20.63 -10.09 1.60
C TYR A 197 21.59 -8.91 1.74
N GLY A 198 22.86 -9.09 1.39
CA GLY A 198 23.85 -8.04 1.57
C GLY A 198 25.06 -8.14 0.66
N SER A 199 26.05 -7.33 1.00
CA SER A 199 27.31 -7.18 0.27
C SER A 199 28.53 -7.80 0.96
N ASP A 200 28.46 -8.05 2.27
CA ASP A 200 29.60 -8.53 3.07
C ASP A 200 29.10 -9.18 4.37
N ARG A 201 29.87 -10.11 4.94
CA ARG A 201 29.64 -10.71 6.26
C ARG A 201 30.02 -9.78 7.42
N TYR A 202 30.61 -8.64 7.12
CA TYR A 202 30.96 -7.59 8.06
C TYR A 202 30.27 -6.29 7.69
N ARG A 203 29.83 -5.51 8.68
CA ARG A 203 29.24 -4.19 8.48
C ARG A 203 30.07 -3.12 9.18
N LYS A 204 29.92 -1.87 8.75
CA LYS A 204 30.49 -0.72 9.44
C LYS A 204 29.62 -0.32 10.63
N THR A 205 30.23 0.06 11.75
CA THR A 205 29.55 0.61 12.92
C THR A 205 29.79 2.11 13.10
N GLY A 206 30.62 2.69 12.25
CA GLY A 206 31.04 4.09 12.30
C GLY A 206 31.86 4.47 11.07
N ASN A 207 32.30 5.73 11.02
CA ASN A 207 33.04 6.26 9.87
C ASN A 207 34.53 5.89 9.89
N GLY A 208 35.06 5.46 11.04
CA GLY A 208 36.46 5.09 11.19
C GLY A 208 36.83 3.82 10.41
N PRO A 209 38.09 3.68 9.97
CA PRO A 209 38.54 2.51 9.21
C PRO A 209 38.50 1.19 10.01
N LYS A 210 38.40 1.27 11.34
CA LYS A 210 38.32 0.11 12.25
C LYS A 210 36.92 -0.11 12.81
N ASP A 211 35.96 0.74 12.46
CA ASP A 211 34.58 0.65 12.96
C ASP A 211 33.83 -0.40 12.14
N ILE A 212 34.23 -1.65 12.31
CA ILE A 212 33.73 -2.80 11.56
C ILE A 212 33.47 -3.93 12.54
N GLU A 213 32.34 -4.62 12.36
CA GLU A 213 31.98 -5.81 13.12
C GLU A 213 31.42 -6.90 12.22
N LYS A 214 31.37 -8.13 12.72
CA LYS A 214 30.67 -9.22 12.04
C LYS A 214 29.18 -8.90 12.03
N ASP A 215 28.57 -8.97 10.86
CA ASP A 215 27.15 -8.73 10.69
C ASP A 215 26.34 -9.95 11.19
N PRO A 216 25.48 -9.78 12.21
CA PRO A 216 24.66 -10.89 12.73
C PRO A 216 23.55 -11.32 11.75
N THR A 217 23.15 -10.47 10.81
CA THR A 217 22.07 -10.75 9.83
C THR A 217 22.46 -11.85 8.85
N PHE A 218 23.75 -12.00 8.55
CA PHE A 218 24.24 -12.93 7.53
C PHE A 218 24.91 -14.15 8.16
N THR A 219 24.26 -15.30 7.99
CA THR A 219 24.73 -16.59 8.49
C THR A 219 25.35 -17.46 7.39
N SER A 220 24.99 -17.24 6.12
CA SER A 220 25.51 -17.96 4.94
C SER A 220 26.04 -17.02 3.85
N ASP A 221 26.96 -17.53 3.02
CA ASP A 221 27.49 -16.83 1.84
C ASP A 221 26.48 -16.75 0.69
N ASP A 222 25.37 -17.48 0.78
CA ASP A 222 24.24 -17.35 -0.14
C ASP A 222 23.43 -16.07 0.08
N GLN A 223 23.56 -15.45 1.24
CA GLN A 223 22.95 -14.13 1.51
C GLN A 223 23.78 -12.99 0.93
N ILE A 224 25.01 -13.23 0.50
CA ILE A 224 25.91 -12.21 -0.02
C ILE A 224 25.80 -12.20 -1.55
N LEU A 225 25.12 -11.17 -2.06
CA LEU A 225 24.79 -11.03 -3.48
C LEU A 225 25.54 -9.87 -4.14
N TYR A 226 25.70 -8.75 -3.43
CA TYR A 226 26.14 -7.49 -4.02
C TYR A 226 27.67 -7.36 -4.06
N ASP A 227 28.20 -6.99 -5.22
CA ASP A 227 29.64 -6.85 -5.48
C ASP A 227 30.11 -5.43 -5.15
N ILE A 228 31.04 -5.36 -4.19
CA ILE A 228 31.63 -4.12 -3.67
C ILE A 228 33.10 -3.96 -4.08
N SER A 229 33.58 -4.78 -5.02
CA SER A 229 34.93 -4.63 -5.56
C SER A 229 35.10 -3.28 -6.28
N GLU A 230 36.35 -2.87 -6.46
CA GLU A 230 36.66 -1.57 -7.07
C GLU A 230 36.01 -1.44 -8.46
N GLY A 231 35.25 -0.35 -8.67
CA GLY A 231 34.51 -0.11 -9.91
C GLY A 231 33.14 -0.80 -10.01
N LYS A 232 32.69 -1.49 -8.96
CA LYS A 232 31.36 -2.08 -8.84
C LYS A 232 30.42 -1.22 -8.00
N GLY A 233 29.33 -1.83 -7.52
CA GLY A 233 28.18 -1.15 -6.96
C GLY A 233 28.50 -0.30 -5.72
N LYS A 234 27.77 0.81 -5.58
CA LYS A 234 27.99 1.83 -4.54
C LYS A 234 26.96 1.79 -3.43
N TRP A 235 26.08 0.78 -3.41
CA TRP A 235 25.03 0.69 -2.41
C TRP A 235 25.59 0.59 -1.00
N ARG A 236 26.61 -0.26 -0.77
CA ARG A 236 27.36 -0.23 0.50
C ARG A 236 28.17 1.06 0.56
N GLY A 237 27.89 1.89 1.57
CA GLY A 237 28.52 3.20 1.72
C GLY A 237 27.81 4.34 0.99
N TYR A 238 26.70 4.07 0.28
CA TYR A 238 25.78 5.13 -0.15
C TYR A 238 25.31 5.91 1.09
N GLN A 239 25.20 7.24 0.98
CA GLN A 239 24.83 8.07 2.10
C GLN A 239 23.87 9.21 1.73
N GLU A 240 22.97 9.51 2.66
CA GLU A 240 22.03 10.64 2.58
C GLU A 240 22.23 11.55 3.79
N GLY A 241 22.38 12.84 3.53
CA GLY A 241 22.58 13.87 4.54
C GLY A 241 21.27 14.36 5.14
N SER A 242 21.34 15.07 6.27
CA SER A 242 20.19 15.68 6.94
C SER A 242 19.62 16.89 6.20
N ILE A 243 20.37 17.46 5.24
CA ILE A 243 19.90 18.57 4.41
C ILE A 243 18.91 18.04 3.37
N THR A 244 17.76 18.71 3.27
CA THR A 244 16.69 18.32 2.33
C THR A 244 17.18 18.28 0.89
N ASN A 245 16.93 17.17 0.20
CA ASN A 245 17.22 16.99 -1.22
C ASN A 245 15.98 16.45 -1.94
N VAL A 246 15.54 17.15 -2.99
CA VAL A 246 14.37 16.77 -3.79
C VAL A 246 14.53 15.42 -4.48
N LEU A 247 15.76 14.94 -4.67
CA LEU A 247 16.04 13.67 -5.36
C LEU A 247 16.04 12.46 -4.41
N TYR A 248 16.04 12.65 -3.10
CA TYR A 248 15.94 11.52 -2.16
C TYR A 248 14.57 10.84 -2.26
N THR A 249 14.48 9.61 -1.75
CA THR A 249 13.16 9.06 -1.44
C THR A 249 12.50 9.94 -0.38
N ASN A 250 11.18 9.95 -0.34
CA ASN A 250 10.45 10.67 0.70
C ASN A 250 9.56 9.69 1.49
N PRO A 251 9.89 9.42 2.77
CA PRO A 251 10.96 10.03 3.58
C PRO A 251 12.38 9.62 3.13
N ALA A 252 13.36 10.46 3.44
CA ALA A 252 14.78 10.18 3.17
C ALA A 252 15.35 9.28 4.28
N GLN A 253 16.56 8.75 4.08
CA GLN A 253 17.36 8.00 5.06
C GLN A 253 16.74 6.68 5.54
N ILE A 254 15.67 6.21 4.90
CA ILE A 254 14.96 4.97 5.22
C ILE A 254 15.65 3.72 4.65
N PHE A 255 16.88 3.49 5.06
CA PHE A 255 17.65 2.29 4.74
C PHE A 255 18.56 1.86 5.89
N ALA A 256 18.81 0.56 5.98
CA ALA A 256 19.65 -0.02 7.03
C ALA A 256 21.09 0.46 6.92
N GLY A 257 21.64 0.94 8.04
CA GLY A 257 22.88 1.68 8.04
C GLY A 257 23.30 2.17 9.42
N TYR A 258 24.38 2.94 9.44
CA TYR A 258 24.84 3.66 10.62
C TYR A 258 24.79 5.17 10.34
N SER A 259 24.61 5.96 11.40
CA SER A 259 24.63 7.41 11.31
C SER A 259 25.91 7.99 11.90
N TYR A 260 26.38 9.11 11.37
CA TYR A 260 27.44 9.91 11.97
C TYR A 260 27.20 11.39 11.70
N THR A 261 27.80 12.27 12.51
CA THR A 261 27.82 13.71 12.26
C THR A 261 29.22 14.11 11.81
N ASP A 262 29.31 14.88 10.74
CA ASP A 262 30.59 15.36 10.22
C ASP A 262 31.11 16.60 10.97
N GLU A 263 32.28 17.10 10.56
CA GLU A 263 32.91 18.28 11.17
C GLU A 263 32.12 19.57 10.95
N GLN A 264 31.24 19.60 9.94
CA GLN A 264 30.37 20.71 9.61
C GLN A 264 29.03 20.67 10.39
N GLY A 265 28.78 19.59 11.14
CA GLY A 265 27.57 19.39 11.92
C GLY A 265 26.41 18.76 11.13
N GLU A 266 26.65 18.31 9.90
CA GLU A 266 25.64 17.59 9.12
C GLU A 266 25.58 16.13 9.55
N SER A 267 24.37 15.62 9.75
CA SER A 267 24.16 14.20 10.09
C SER A 267 23.93 13.37 8.83
N TRP A 268 24.70 12.31 8.68
CA TRP A 268 24.70 11.40 7.54
C TRP A 268 24.18 10.04 7.94
N GLN A 269 23.32 9.45 7.12
CA GLN A 269 22.94 8.04 7.19
C GLN A 269 23.68 7.27 6.10
N VAL A 270 24.42 6.22 6.46
CA VAL A 270 25.29 5.45 5.55
C VAL A 270 24.83 4.00 5.46
N SER A 271 24.60 3.52 4.24
CA SER A 271 24.05 2.20 3.97
C SER A 271 25.03 1.08 4.28
N TRP A 272 24.52 0.04 4.95
CA TRP A 272 25.22 -1.24 5.14
C TRP A 272 25.26 -2.12 3.89
N GLY A 273 24.54 -1.76 2.84
CA GLY A 273 24.46 -2.54 1.61
C GLY A 273 23.39 -3.65 1.66
N TYR A 274 22.35 -3.50 2.50
CA TYR A 274 21.29 -4.51 2.66
C TYR A 274 20.28 -4.45 1.51
N ILE A 275 19.80 -5.62 1.10
CA ILE A 275 18.85 -5.82 -0.01
C ILE A 275 17.74 -6.74 0.49
N ASP A 276 16.50 -6.47 0.11
CA ASP A 276 15.37 -7.38 0.37
C ASP A 276 14.89 -8.09 -0.90
N ASP A 277 14.01 -9.06 -0.72
CA ASP A 277 13.40 -9.87 -1.76
C ASP A 277 11.95 -9.47 -2.10
N GLU A 278 11.52 -8.25 -1.73
CA GLU A 278 10.27 -7.70 -2.26
C GLU A 278 10.42 -7.33 -3.74
N CYS A 279 9.32 -7.37 -4.47
CA CYS A 279 9.27 -6.97 -5.87
C CYS A 279 7.86 -6.61 -6.29
N ASP A 280 7.77 -5.99 -7.46
CA ASP A 280 6.52 -5.87 -8.19
C ASP A 280 6.77 -5.99 -9.70
N GLY A 281 5.70 -6.22 -10.45
CA GLY A 281 5.76 -6.26 -11.90
C GLY A 281 4.52 -6.90 -12.51
N PHE A 282 4.71 -7.56 -13.65
CA PHE A 282 3.60 -7.98 -14.49
C PHE A 282 3.65 -9.45 -14.85
N VAL A 283 2.44 -10.01 -14.95
CA VAL A 283 2.16 -11.29 -15.58
C VAL A 283 1.40 -11.01 -16.86
N THR A 284 1.83 -11.60 -17.97
CA THR A 284 1.16 -11.49 -19.27
C THR A 284 0.80 -12.87 -19.80
N VAL A 285 -0.45 -13.09 -20.17
CA VAL A 285 -0.90 -14.27 -20.92
C VAL A 285 -0.93 -13.95 -22.40
N LYS A 286 -0.54 -14.91 -23.23
CA LYS A 286 -0.57 -14.85 -24.70
C LYS A 286 -1.38 -16.02 -25.22
N LEU A 287 -2.32 -15.74 -26.12
CA LEU A 287 -3.08 -16.75 -26.85
C LEU A 287 -2.90 -16.54 -28.35
N LYS A 288 -2.25 -17.49 -29.01
CA LYS A 288 -2.05 -17.46 -30.46
C LYS A 288 -3.33 -17.92 -31.18
N VAL A 289 -4.13 -16.97 -31.66
CA VAL A 289 -5.40 -17.28 -32.35
C VAL A 289 -5.24 -17.56 -33.85
N SER A 290 -4.11 -17.15 -34.45
CA SER A 290 -3.70 -17.49 -35.83
C SER A 290 -2.19 -17.30 -36.02
N SER A 291 -1.67 -17.51 -37.23
CA SER A 291 -0.27 -17.21 -37.57
C SER A 291 0.10 -15.74 -37.44
N GLU A 292 -0.87 -14.83 -37.59
CA GLU A 292 -0.66 -13.38 -37.65
C GLU A 292 -1.23 -12.63 -36.44
N LYS A 293 -2.01 -13.30 -35.59
CA LYS A 293 -2.72 -12.67 -34.47
C LYS A 293 -2.50 -13.42 -33.17
N THR A 294 -2.01 -12.70 -32.17
CA THR A 294 -1.89 -13.13 -30.77
C THR A 294 -2.67 -12.17 -29.90
N LEU A 295 -3.55 -12.70 -29.06
CA LEU A 295 -4.24 -11.93 -28.03
C LEU A 295 -3.38 -11.91 -26.77
N THR A 296 -3.40 -10.80 -26.05
CA THR A 296 -2.64 -10.62 -24.81
C THR A 296 -3.51 -10.01 -23.72
N ALA A 297 -3.27 -10.40 -22.47
CA ALA A 297 -3.80 -9.71 -21.30
C ALA A 297 -2.74 -9.67 -20.21
N LYS A 298 -2.84 -8.68 -19.33
CA LYS A 298 -1.87 -8.40 -18.28
C LYS A 298 -2.54 -8.25 -16.93
N ALA A 299 -1.85 -8.67 -15.87
CA ALA A 299 -2.16 -8.31 -14.49
C ALA A 299 -0.87 -7.87 -13.79
N HIS A 300 -1.03 -7.06 -12.75
CA HIS A 300 0.06 -6.63 -11.90
C HIS A 300 0.17 -7.53 -10.66
N ILE A 301 1.39 -7.90 -10.29
CA ILE A 301 1.68 -8.64 -9.05
C ILE A 301 2.67 -7.86 -8.20
N SER A 302 2.47 -7.85 -6.89
CA SER A 302 3.39 -7.24 -5.91
C SER A 302 3.62 -8.18 -4.75
N ALA A 303 4.81 -8.17 -4.17
CA ALA A 303 5.10 -8.79 -2.88
C ALA A 303 5.11 -7.71 -1.79
N GLY A 304 4.51 -8.03 -0.65
CA GLY A 304 4.52 -7.17 0.53
C GLY A 304 4.40 -7.95 1.83
N PRO A 305 4.48 -7.30 3.00
CA PRO A 305 4.38 -7.95 4.29
C PRO A 305 3.00 -8.60 4.52
N PRO A 306 2.89 -9.60 5.42
CA PRO A 306 1.62 -10.12 5.88
C PRO A 306 0.66 -9.05 6.42
N SER A 307 -0.64 -9.28 6.23
CA SER A 307 -1.67 -8.58 6.99
C SER A 307 -1.70 -9.15 8.41
N PHE A 308 -0.98 -8.54 9.35
CA PHE A 308 -0.86 -9.04 10.72
C PHE A 308 -2.17 -8.97 11.52
N ALA A 309 -3.11 -8.10 11.17
CA ALA A 309 -4.49 -8.12 11.65
C ALA A 309 -5.44 -8.40 10.47
N PRO A 310 -5.57 -9.66 10.02
CA PRO A 310 -6.28 -10.00 8.78
C PRO A 310 -7.81 -9.83 8.88
N ASP A 311 -8.37 -9.61 10.06
CA ASP A 311 -9.78 -9.31 10.32
C ASP A 311 -10.10 -7.79 10.39
N THR A 312 -9.13 -6.96 10.04
CA THR A 312 -9.20 -5.50 10.10
C THR A 312 -8.91 -4.92 8.71
N LEU A 313 -9.72 -3.96 8.24
CA LEU A 313 -9.48 -3.24 7.00
C LEU A 313 -9.01 -1.80 7.26
N PRO A 314 -8.04 -1.29 6.49
CA PRO A 314 -7.65 0.11 6.63
C PRO A 314 -8.77 1.09 6.26
N ILE A 315 -8.78 2.25 6.92
CA ILE A 315 -9.73 3.34 6.65
C ILE A 315 -9.73 3.82 5.19
N ARG A 316 -8.58 3.75 4.52
CA ARG A 316 -8.39 4.12 3.11
C ARG A 316 -7.50 3.08 2.44
N VAL A 317 -8.02 2.42 1.40
CA VAL A 317 -7.36 1.30 0.72
C VAL A 317 -7.16 1.60 -0.76
N VAL A 318 -6.27 0.85 -1.40
CA VAL A 318 -5.88 1.09 -2.80
C VAL A 318 -7.09 1.02 -3.75
N SER A 319 -8.07 0.16 -3.46
CA SER A 319 -9.30 0.12 -4.26
C SER A 319 -10.12 1.41 -4.17
N ASP A 320 -10.10 2.16 -3.06
CA ASP A 320 -10.81 3.45 -2.96
C ASP A 320 -10.22 4.47 -3.94
N GLU A 321 -8.89 4.45 -4.17
CA GLU A 321 -8.23 5.29 -5.18
C GLU A 321 -8.65 4.91 -6.60
N LEU A 322 -8.58 3.62 -6.89
CA LEU A 322 -8.88 3.07 -8.21
C LEU A 322 -10.35 3.27 -8.59
N GLU A 323 -11.26 3.11 -7.62
CA GLU A 323 -12.68 3.41 -7.82
C GLU A 323 -12.93 4.90 -8.10
N GLN A 324 -12.21 5.83 -7.47
CA GLN A 324 -12.32 7.26 -7.82
C GLN A 324 -11.87 7.53 -9.27
N ILE A 325 -10.84 6.83 -9.76
CA ILE A 325 -10.39 6.93 -11.15
C ILE A 325 -11.44 6.35 -12.09
N ILE A 326 -12.01 5.19 -11.77
CA ILE A 326 -12.98 4.46 -12.62
C ILE A 326 -14.34 5.17 -12.66
N LEU A 327 -14.84 5.61 -11.50
CA LEU A 327 -16.24 6.03 -11.31
C LEU A 327 -16.39 7.55 -11.13
N SER A 328 -15.30 8.32 -11.17
CA SER A 328 -15.27 9.73 -10.80
C SER A 328 -15.60 9.98 -9.31
N THR A 329 -15.64 11.25 -8.92
CA THR A 329 -16.05 11.70 -7.59
C THR A 329 -17.55 11.79 -7.40
N ASP A 330 -18.26 12.03 -8.49
CA ASP A 330 -19.71 12.09 -8.49
C ASP A 330 -20.29 10.68 -8.33
N ILE A 331 -21.39 10.61 -7.59
CA ILE A 331 -22.11 9.35 -7.40
C ILE A 331 -23.46 9.49 -8.08
N GLU A 332 -23.66 8.75 -9.15
CA GLU A 332 -24.95 8.67 -9.82
C GLU A 332 -25.95 7.85 -8.98
N GLY A 333 -27.24 8.16 -9.08
CA GLY A 333 -28.29 7.39 -8.38
C GLY A 333 -28.38 7.67 -6.87
N GLU A 334 -28.81 6.69 -6.09
CA GLU A 334 -28.87 6.76 -4.63
C GLU A 334 -27.67 6.05 -4.00
N VAL A 335 -27.25 6.50 -2.83
CA VAL A 335 -26.21 5.83 -2.03
C VAL A 335 -26.90 5.09 -0.90
N THR A 336 -26.61 3.80 -0.74
CA THR A 336 -27.19 3.04 0.37
C THR A 336 -26.48 3.38 1.68
N ILE A 337 -27.15 3.19 2.81
CA ILE A 337 -26.54 3.52 4.10
C ILE A 337 -25.36 2.61 4.41
N GLU A 338 -25.40 1.36 3.93
CA GLU A 338 -24.39 0.34 4.10
C GLU A 338 -23.04 0.73 3.47
N GLU A 339 -23.07 1.45 2.34
CA GLU A 339 -21.86 1.96 1.67
C GLU A 339 -21.14 3.01 2.52
N ALA A 340 -21.89 3.95 3.11
CA ALA A 340 -21.33 4.94 4.03
C ALA A 340 -20.90 4.30 5.36
N GLU A 341 -21.69 3.36 5.88
CA GLU A 341 -21.36 2.60 7.08
C GLU A 341 -20.04 1.84 6.92
N GLU A 342 -19.72 1.29 5.75
CA GLU A 342 -18.43 0.62 5.52
C GLU A 342 -17.23 1.58 5.67
N ILE A 343 -17.33 2.84 5.24
CA ILE A 343 -16.24 3.80 5.43
C ILE A 343 -16.05 4.11 6.92
N ILE A 344 -17.15 4.34 7.63
CA ILE A 344 -17.12 4.67 9.08
C ILE A 344 -16.72 3.46 9.92
N ARG A 345 -17.12 2.25 9.52
CA ARG A 345 -16.69 0.99 10.14
C ARG A 345 -15.19 0.80 10.01
N ARG A 346 -14.59 1.04 8.84
CA ARG A 346 -13.13 0.98 8.68
C ARG A 346 -12.41 2.02 9.54
N ALA A 347 -13.01 3.20 9.76
CA ALA A 347 -12.48 4.16 10.73
C ALA A 347 -12.54 3.63 12.17
N PHE A 348 -13.61 2.94 12.57
CA PHE A 348 -13.73 2.26 13.85
C PHE A 348 -12.70 1.11 14.01
N GLU A 349 -12.57 0.25 12.99
CA GLU A 349 -11.58 -0.83 12.95
C GLU A 349 -10.14 -0.29 13.10
N THR A 350 -9.85 0.85 12.47
CA THR A 350 -8.56 1.53 12.57
C THR A 350 -8.28 2.01 13.99
N ILE A 351 -9.18 2.77 14.64
CA ILE A 351 -8.92 3.26 16.00
C ILE A 351 -8.84 2.13 17.04
N ARG A 352 -9.48 0.99 16.78
CA ARG A 352 -9.54 -0.14 17.70
C ARG A 352 -8.17 -0.71 18.05
N LEU A 353 -7.22 -0.66 17.12
CA LEU A 353 -5.86 -1.17 17.33
C LEU A 353 -4.83 -0.04 17.49
N MET A 354 -5.28 1.19 17.80
CA MET A 354 -4.44 2.39 17.88
C MET A 354 -4.35 2.87 19.34
N ASN A 355 -3.15 3.17 19.83
CA ASN A 355 -3.05 3.90 21.10
C ASN A 355 -3.38 5.38 20.85
N THR A 356 -4.68 5.71 20.88
CA THR A 356 -5.20 7.04 20.60
C THR A 356 -4.67 8.12 21.53
N ALA A 357 -4.36 7.78 22.79
CA ALA A 357 -3.75 8.72 23.73
C ALA A 357 -2.32 9.12 23.31
N ILE A 358 -1.50 8.14 22.93
CA ILE A 358 -0.14 8.39 22.45
C ILE A 358 -0.17 9.10 21.10
N MET A 359 -1.02 8.67 20.16
CA MET A 359 -1.17 9.31 18.85
C MET A 359 -1.71 10.74 18.93
N ASN A 360 -2.50 11.06 19.97
CA ASN A 360 -2.94 12.42 20.27
C ASN A 360 -1.80 13.34 20.74
N GLY A 361 -0.65 12.80 21.11
CA GLY A 361 0.47 13.56 21.68
C GLY A 361 0.40 13.74 23.20
N ASN A 362 -0.39 12.91 23.90
CA ASN A 362 -0.43 12.96 25.37
C ASN A 362 0.95 12.66 25.96
N SER A 363 1.24 13.26 27.11
CA SER A 363 2.44 12.91 27.87
C SER A 363 2.35 11.48 28.40
N TYR A 364 3.45 10.75 28.34
CA TYR A 364 3.59 9.41 28.91
C TYR A 364 4.68 9.44 29.98
N GLU A 365 4.35 9.03 31.21
CA GLU A 365 5.26 9.07 32.37
C GLU A 365 5.93 10.46 32.55
N GLY A 366 5.17 11.53 32.33
CA GLY A 366 5.65 12.92 32.43
C GLY A 366 6.51 13.41 31.26
N LYS A 367 6.79 12.58 30.26
CA LYS A 367 7.52 12.96 29.04
C LYS A 367 6.54 13.30 27.91
N GLN A 368 6.84 14.37 27.18
CA GLN A 368 6.15 14.72 25.94
C GLN A 368 6.91 14.17 24.72
N ASN A 369 6.27 14.16 23.55
CA ASN A 369 6.89 13.79 22.28
C ASN A 369 7.64 12.43 22.31
N VAL A 370 6.96 11.42 22.86
CA VAL A 370 7.54 10.10 23.16
C VAL A 370 7.51 9.09 22.01
N ALA A 371 6.85 9.43 20.90
CA ALA A 371 6.66 8.56 19.75
C ALA A 371 6.56 9.38 18.45
N SER A 372 6.68 8.71 17.29
CA SER A 372 6.38 9.36 16.00
C SER A 372 4.86 9.52 15.85
N THR A 373 4.38 10.75 15.99
CA THR A 373 2.94 11.09 15.97
C THR A 373 2.68 12.22 14.98
N MET A 374 1.44 12.40 14.55
CA MET A 374 1.05 13.53 13.68
C MET A 374 1.46 14.89 14.29
N VAL A 375 1.33 15.04 15.62
CA VAL A 375 1.76 16.26 16.35
C VAL A 375 3.25 16.53 16.21
N ARG A 376 4.09 15.49 16.39
CA ARG A 376 5.54 15.60 16.20
C ARG A 376 5.86 16.03 14.76
N GLN A 377 5.17 15.47 13.78
CA GLN A 377 5.41 15.76 12.38
C GLN A 377 4.96 17.18 12.01
N ASN A 378 3.84 17.67 12.54
CA ASN A 378 3.47 19.09 12.39
C ASN A 378 4.52 20.05 12.99
N THR A 379 5.11 19.66 14.13
CA THR A 379 6.20 20.42 14.76
C THR A 379 7.42 20.46 13.86
N ASN A 380 7.85 19.31 13.35
CA ASN A 380 9.03 19.18 12.49
C ASN A 380 8.84 19.89 11.13
N ASP A 381 7.69 19.68 10.50
CA ASP A 381 7.43 20.14 9.13
C ASP A 381 7.13 21.64 9.07
N PHE A 382 6.49 22.19 10.11
CA PHE A 382 5.91 23.53 10.09
C PHE A 382 6.32 24.44 11.26
N GLY A 383 7.16 23.96 12.18
CA GLY A 383 7.72 24.76 13.28
C GLY A 383 6.73 25.15 14.38
N ARG A 384 5.50 24.62 14.35
CA ARG A 384 4.51 24.81 15.41
C ARG A 384 4.97 24.12 16.71
N PHE A 385 4.64 24.70 17.85
CA PHE A 385 4.89 24.06 19.15
C PHE A 385 4.11 22.75 19.33
N PHE A 386 4.78 21.75 19.90
CA PHE A 386 4.19 20.45 20.18
C PHE A 386 3.02 20.59 21.18
N GLU A 387 1.82 20.14 20.79
CA GLU A 387 0.65 20.13 21.66
C GLU A 387 -0.35 19.02 21.27
N PRO A 388 -1.09 18.45 22.24
CA PRO A 388 -2.12 17.47 21.91
C PRO A 388 -3.24 18.04 21.02
N ILE A 389 -3.71 17.25 20.03
CA ILE A 389 -4.74 17.70 19.07
C ILE A 389 -6.11 17.82 19.76
N MET A 390 -6.46 16.82 20.55
CA MET A 390 -7.68 16.69 21.33
C MET A 390 -7.37 16.88 22.83
N ALA A 391 -8.41 17.17 23.62
CA ALA A 391 -8.29 17.17 25.07
C ALA A 391 -7.83 15.78 25.57
N THR A 392 -6.79 15.77 26.40
CA THR A 392 -6.09 14.54 26.81
C THR A 392 -6.97 13.53 27.54
N SER A 393 -8.03 14.00 28.21
CA SER A 393 -9.01 13.17 28.93
C SER A 393 -10.07 12.51 28.05
N LEU A 394 -10.17 12.88 26.77
CA LEU A 394 -11.22 12.40 25.85
C LEU A 394 -10.72 11.41 24.79
N VAL A 395 -9.44 11.04 24.84
CA VAL A 395 -8.79 10.21 23.81
C VAL A 395 -8.41 8.82 24.30
N ASP A 396 -8.98 8.37 25.41
CA ASP A 396 -8.90 6.96 25.80
C ASP A 396 -9.50 6.07 24.70
N ASN A 397 -8.84 4.94 24.41
CA ASN A 397 -9.17 4.09 23.27
C ASN A 397 -10.59 3.50 23.37
N LEU A 398 -10.93 2.84 24.49
CA LEU A 398 -12.25 2.24 24.72
C LEU A 398 -13.35 3.32 24.77
N ALA A 399 -13.07 4.47 25.38
CA ALA A 399 -14.00 5.60 25.36
C ALA A 399 -14.29 6.12 23.95
N LEU A 400 -13.25 6.23 23.09
CA LEU A 400 -13.41 6.63 21.70
C LEU A 400 -14.13 5.58 20.86
N GLN A 401 -13.92 4.29 21.11
CA GLN A 401 -14.70 3.22 20.48
C GLN A 401 -16.20 3.42 20.77
N LEU A 402 -16.58 3.64 22.04
CA LEU A 402 -17.98 3.92 22.40
C LEU A 402 -18.54 5.18 21.71
N LEU A 403 -17.71 6.21 21.50
CA LEU A 403 -18.13 7.41 20.77
C LEU A 403 -18.37 7.10 19.29
N HIS A 404 -17.45 6.38 18.63
CA HIS A 404 -17.60 5.98 17.24
C HIS A 404 -18.81 5.05 17.04
N GLU A 405 -19.09 4.16 18.00
CA GLU A 405 -20.29 3.31 17.98
C GLU A 405 -21.58 4.15 17.99
N ARG A 406 -21.63 5.22 18.80
CA ARG A 406 -22.75 6.16 18.79
C ARG A 406 -22.89 6.90 17.45
N VAL A 407 -21.77 7.29 16.85
CA VAL A 407 -21.76 7.93 15.51
C VAL A 407 -22.26 6.97 14.45
N PHE A 408 -21.79 5.72 14.46
CA PHE A 408 -22.22 4.67 13.56
C PHE A 408 -23.73 4.43 13.66
N ASN A 409 -24.25 4.21 14.86
CA ASN A 409 -25.70 4.02 15.10
C ASN A 409 -26.52 5.27 14.75
N GLY A 410 -25.93 6.46 14.87
CA GLY A 410 -26.56 7.73 14.51
C GLY A 410 -26.73 7.92 13.00
N LEU A 411 -25.81 7.38 12.18
CA LEU A 411 -25.91 7.44 10.71
C LEU A 411 -27.19 6.80 10.22
N SER A 412 -27.48 5.58 10.70
CA SER A 412 -28.67 4.79 10.33
C SER A 412 -30.00 5.45 10.72
N SER A 413 -29.97 6.41 11.67
CA SER A 413 -31.15 7.18 12.12
C SER A 413 -31.36 8.50 11.38
N GLY A 414 -30.50 8.83 10.41
CA GLY A 414 -30.46 10.11 9.74
C GLY A 414 -29.30 10.97 10.24
N ALA A 415 -28.12 10.84 9.62
CA ALA A 415 -27.02 11.74 9.93
C ALA A 415 -27.39 13.18 9.57
N SER A 416 -27.39 14.05 10.57
CA SER A 416 -27.73 15.46 10.37
C SER A 416 -26.65 16.15 9.51
N PRO A 417 -27.01 17.16 8.69
CA PRO A 417 -26.12 17.81 7.71
C PRO A 417 -24.74 18.26 8.23
N TRP A 418 -24.57 18.42 9.55
CA TRP A 418 -23.30 18.77 10.18
C TRP A 418 -22.20 17.70 10.05
N PHE A 419 -22.53 16.44 9.74
CA PHE A 419 -21.51 15.38 9.63
C PHE A 419 -20.49 15.66 8.52
N GLY A 420 -20.92 16.30 7.42
CA GLY A 420 -20.02 16.74 6.36
C GLY A 420 -18.97 17.76 6.83
N ASP A 421 -19.28 18.58 7.84
CA ASP A 421 -18.35 19.57 8.39
C ASP A 421 -17.25 18.93 9.27
N LEU A 422 -17.47 17.70 9.74
CA LEU A 422 -16.46 16.92 10.48
C LEU A 422 -15.43 16.27 9.56
N LEU A 423 -15.74 16.09 8.28
CA LEU A 423 -14.83 15.49 7.32
C LEU A 423 -13.82 16.53 6.84
N ARG A 424 -12.52 16.17 6.86
CA ARG A 424 -11.47 17.02 6.27
C ARG A 424 -11.58 16.96 4.76
N LYS A 425 -11.72 18.12 4.12
CA LYS A 425 -11.64 18.23 2.66
C LYS A 425 -10.18 18.24 2.21
N PRO A 426 -9.85 17.72 1.02
CA PRO A 426 -8.48 17.76 0.50
C PRO A 426 -7.88 19.17 0.44
N THR A 427 -8.69 20.20 0.17
CA THR A 427 -8.24 21.60 0.17
C THR A 427 -7.94 22.17 1.56
N GLU A 428 -8.30 21.46 2.64
CA GLU A 428 -8.10 21.89 4.03
C GLU A 428 -6.82 21.32 4.66
N ILE A 429 -6.00 20.54 3.93
CA ILE A 429 -4.79 19.91 4.50
C ILE A 429 -3.73 20.91 4.99
N GLY A 430 -3.79 22.16 4.51
CA GLY A 430 -2.94 23.25 4.96
C GLY A 430 -3.47 23.98 6.20
N ASP A 431 -4.72 23.74 6.59
CA ASP A 431 -5.29 24.32 7.81
C ASP A 431 -4.89 23.45 9.01
N LEU A 432 -3.90 23.91 9.77
CA LEU A 432 -3.46 23.26 11.00
C LEU A 432 -4.14 23.87 12.23
N SER A 433 -5.19 24.68 12.11
CA SER A 433 -5.94 25.15 13.28
C SER A 433 -6.49 23.97 14.10
N SER A 434 -6.69 24.18 15.41
CA SER A 434 -7.24 23.13 16.28
C SER A 434 -8.60 22.62 15.79
N LYS A 435 -9.39 23.44 15.07
CA LYS A 435 -10.64 23.01 14.45
C LYS A 435 -10.38 22.01 13.31
N ALA A 436 -9.43 22.29 12.42
CA ALA A 436 -9.15 21.46 11.25
C ALA A 436 -8.38 20.16 11.59
N LEU A 437 -7.47 20.21 12.56
CA LEU A 437 -6.76 19.01 13.03
C LEU A 437 -7.68 17.98 13.69
N ARG A 438 -8.81 18.43 14.26
CA ARG A 438 -9.82 17.57 14.90
C ARG A 438 -10.81 16.95 13.91
N LYS A 439 -10.77 17.33 12.63
CA LYS A 439 -11.59 16.70 11.59
C LYS A 439 -11.13 15.27 11.30
N MET A 440 -12.07 14.44 10.81
CA MET A 440 -11.81 13.06 10.44
C MET A 440 -11.25 12.93 9.02
N PRO A 441 -10.33 11.98 8.77
CA PRO A 441 -9.64 11.14 9.76
C PRO A 441 -8.63 11.93 10.61
N ALA A 442 -8.74 11.86 11.94
CA ALA A 442 -7.82 12.56 12.85
C ALA A 442 -6.60 11.68 13.19
N LEU A 443 -5.54 12.27 13.73
CA LEU A 443 -4.35 11.60 14.27
C LEU A 443 -3.48 10.80 13.28
N MET A 444 -3.85 10.76 12.00
CA MET A 444 -3.18 9.96 10.96
C MET A 444 -2.62 10.84 9.84
N ARG A 445 -1.59 10.33 9.16
CA ARG A 445 -0.99 10.99 7.99
C ARG A 445 -1.42 10.38 6.66
N GLY A 446 -1.52 11.23 5.65
CA GLY A 446 -1.79 10.89 4.24
C GLY A 446 -0.53 10.56 3.45
N ALA A 447 -0.71 10.17 2.18
CA ALA A 447 0.38 9.87 1.25
C ALA A 447 1.17 11.11 0.78
N ASP A 448 0.78 12.30 1.25
CA ASP A 448 1.48 13.57 1.11
C ASP A 448 2.32 13.95 2.36
N GLY A 449 2.32 13.10 3.39
CA GLY A 449 2.93 13.41 4.67
C GLY A 449 2.15 14.48 5.45
N ARG A 450 0.92 14.81 5.06
CA ARG A 450 0.05 15.77 5.76
C ARG A 450 -1.06 15.04 6.50
N SER A 451 -2.03 15.76 7.04
CA SER A 451 -3.17 15.14 7.70
C SER A 451 -3.96 14.29 6.71
N LEU A 452 -4.26 13.04 7.06
CA LEU A 452 -4.98 12.11 6.18
C LEU A 452 -6.32 12.70 5.71
N THR A 453 -6.62 12.54 4.44
CA THR A 453 -7.94 12.87 3.87
C THR A 453 -8.56 11.63 3.25
N PHE A 454 -9.88 11.58 3.23
CA PHE A 454 -10.60 10.63 2.39
C PHE A 454 -10.49 11.05 0.93
N THR A 455 -10.77 10.13 0.00
CA THR A 455 -10.97 10.51 -1.41
C THR A 455 -12.23 11.39 -1.53
N TYR A 456 -12.29 12.26 -2.53
CA TYR A 456 -13.50 13.03 -2.82
C TYR A 456 -14.72 12.13 -3.01
N ARG A 457 -14.55 10.97 -3.67
CA ARG A 457 -15.63 9.98 -3.83
C ARG A 457 -16.17 9.48 -2.49
N GLN A 458 -15.30 9.12 -1.54
CA GLN A 458 -15.70 8.69 -0.20
C GLN A 458 -16.44 9.80 0.57
N ILE A 459 -15.95 11.04 0.49
CA ILE A 459 -16.60 12.20 1.13
C ILE A 459 -18.00 12.40 0.56
N ASN A 460 -18.12 12.40 -0.78
CA ASN A 460 -19.40 12.55 -1.46
C ASN A 460 -20.37 11.42 -1.12
N MET A 461 -19.88 10.19 -0.96
CA MET A 461 -20.67 9.02 -0.56
C MET A 461 -21.29 9.21 0.82
N ILE A 462 -20.48 9.61 1.80
CA ILE A 462 -20.94 9.86 3.17
C ILE A 462 -21.98 11.00 3.19
N ILE A 463 -21.68 12.12 2.53
CA ILE A 463 -22.58 13.29 2.50
C ILE A 463 -23.91 12.93 1.84
N LYS A 464 -23.87 12.20 0.72
CA LYS A 464 -25.06 11.81 -0.03
C LYS A 464 -25.91 10.80 0.75
N ALA A 465 -25.31 9.78 1.35
CA ALA A 465 -26.01 8.83 2.22
C ALA A 465 -26.69 9.55 3.40
N ALA A 466 -25.97 10.46 4.07
CA ALA A 466 -26.51 11.26 5.17
C ALA A 466 -27.74 12.09 4.72
N SER A 467 -27.71 12.70 3.53
CA SER A 467 -28.83 13.49 3.01
C SER A 467 -30.05 12.67 2.55
N THR A 468 -29.85 11.40 2.16
CA THR A 468 -30.90 10.54 1.57
C THR A 468 -31.62 9.69 2.62
N SER A 469 -30.98 9.48 3.78
CA SER A 469 -31.43 8.62 4.88
C SER A 469 -32.76 8.99 5.56
N MET A 470 -33.46 10.06 5.15
CA MET A 470 -34.78 10.40 5.71
C MET A 470 -35.91 9.43 5.30
N PHE A 471 -35.73 8.58 4.28
CA PHE A 471 -36.77 7.63 3.86
C PHE A 471 -36.17 6.40 3.18
N LYS A 472 -35.92 5.31 3.92
CA LYS A 472 -35.93 3.92 3.41
C LYS A 472 -35.69 2.90 4.52
N ASP A 473 -36.40 1.76 4.42
CA ASP A 473 -36.16 0.58 5.24
C ASP A 473 -34.77 0.00 4.95
N ILE A 474 -34.03 -0.28 6.02
CA ILE A 474 -32.72 -0.93 6.00
C ILE A 474 -32.93 -2.36 5.46
N ASN A 475 -32.43 -2.65 4.27
CA ASN A 475 -32.51 -4.00 3.71
C ASN A 475 -31.14 -4.69 3.84
N PRO A 476 -30.96 -5.63 4.79
CA PRO A 476 -29.67 -6.26 5.10
C PRO A 476 -29.13 -7.24 4.03
N ASP A 477 -29.75 -7.26 2.84
CA ASP A 477 -29.35 -8.09 1.70
C ASP A 477 -28.59 -7.30 0.60
N THR A 478 -28.38 -5.99 0.77
CA THR A 478 -27.56 -5.16 -0.14
C THR A 478 -26.17 -4.90 0.45
N LEU A 479 -25.41 -5.96 0.67
CA LEU A 479 -23.94 -5.86 0.72
C LEU A 479 -23.43 -6.24 -0.67
N PRO A 480 -22.33 -5.62 -1.17
CA PRO A 480 -21.81 -5.95 -2.49
C PRO A 480 -21.65 -7.46 -2.65
N VAL A 481 -22.23 -7.91 -3.75
CA VAL A 481 -22.62 -9.27 -4.13
C VAL A 481 -21.50 -10.27 -3.94
N SER A 482 -21.86 -11.49 -3.51
CA SER A 482 -20.99 -12.67 -3.47
C SER A 482 -20.18 -12.80 -4.76
N TYR A 483 -18.85 -12.77 -4.62
CA TYR A 483 -17.86 -12.92 -5.68
C TYR A 483 -18.03 -14.25 -6.43
N GLY A 484 -18.05 -14.22 -7.77
CA GLY A 484 -17.99 -15.45 -8.60
C GLY A 484 -19.06 -15.66 -9.68
N SER A 485 -19.91 -14.67 -10.02
CA SER A 485 -20.81 -14.77 -11.18
C SER A 485 -20.19 -14.12 -12.43
N ALA A 486 -20.59 -14.55 -13.64
CA ALA A 486 -20.21 -13.85 -14.86
C ALA A 486 -20.72 -12.40 -14.80
N PHE A 487 -19.81 -11.44 -14.88
CA PHE A 487 -20.15 -10.01 -14.81
C PHE A 487 -19.76 -9.30 -16.10
N LYS A 488 -20.42 -8.17 -16.34
CA LYS A 488 -20.27 -7.40 -17.57
C LYS A 488 -18.80 -7.02 -17.79
N ALA A 489 -18.32 -7.19 -19.01
CA ALA A 489 -16.93 -6.95 -19.36
C ALA A 489 -16.49 -5.51 -19.09
N ASN A 490 -17.37 -4.53 -19.23
CA ASN A 490 -17.09 -3.13 -18.95
C ASN A 490 -17.22 -2.73 -17.47
N ASN A 491 -17.57 -3.66 -16.57
CA ASN A 491 -17.64 -3.37 -15.14
C ASN A 491 -16.25 -3.48 -14.50
N LEU A 492 -15.47 -2.40 -14.60
CA LEU A 492 -14.09 -2.36 -14.09
C LEU A 492 -14.03 -2.53 -12.57
N THR A 493 -15.03 -2.05 -11.83
CA THR A 493 -15.10 -2.24 -10.37
C THR A 493 -15.29 -3.72 -10.02
N ALA A 494 -16.12 -4.46 -10.75
CA ALA A 494 -16.25 -5.92 -10.56
C ALA A 494 -14.96 -6.67 -10.91
N GLN A 495 -14.22 -6.24 -11.95
CA GLN A 495 -12.90 -6.79 -12.25
C GLN A 495 -11.92 -6.56 -11.10
N LEU A 496 -11.87 -5.33 -10.56
CA LEU A 496 -10.97 -4.92 -9.48
C LEU A 496 -11.18 -5.76 -8.21
N HIS A 497 -12.43 -6.09 -7.89
CA HIS A 497 -12.78 -6.87 -6.69
C HIS A 497 -12.93 -8.37 -6.95
N TYR A 498 -12.58 -8.86 -8.14
CA TYR A 498 -12.69 -10.28 -8.43
C TYR A 498 -11.75 -11.11 -7.55
N ARG A 499 -12.31 -12.06 -6.81
CA ARG A 499 -11.55 -13.07 -6.06
C ARG A 499 -11.88 -14.47 -6.57
N GLY A 500 -10.92 -15.08 -7.26
CA GLY A 500 -11.01 -16.47 -7.69
C GLY A 500 -10.94 -17.47 -6.53
N THR A 501 -11.46 -18.67 -6.74
CA THR A 501 -11.40 -19.77 -5.76
C THR A 501 -9.95 -20.08 -5.38
N GLY A 502 -9.69 -20.31 -4.10
CA GLY A 502 -8.35 -20.59 -3.58
C GLY A 502 -7.53 -19.35 -3.20
N ASN A 503 -8.03 -18.14 -3.46
CA ASN A 503 -7.42 -16.90 -2.97
C ASN A 503 -8.06 -16.45 -1.65
N PRO A 504 -7.27 -16.11 -0.61
CA PRO A 504 -7.78 -15.34 0.53
C PRO A 504 -8.04 -13.88 0.13
N ILE A 505 -8.89 -13.18 0.88
CA ILE A 505 -9.18 -11.75 0.64
C ILE A 505 -7.91 -10.86 0.63
N ALA A 506 -6.86 -11.26 1.37
CA ALA A 506 -5.59 -10.55 1.48
C ALA A 506 -4.80 -10.41 0.16
N VAL A 507 -5.24 -11.10 -0.91
CA VAL A 507 -4.72 -10.93 -2.27
C VAL A 507 -5.17 -9.60 -2.90
N LEU A 508 -6.34 -9.07 -2.48
CA LEU A 508 -6.98 -7.95 -3.16
C LEU A 508 -6.41 -6.59 -2.70
N PRO A 509 -6.36 -5.58 -3.60
CA PRO A 509 -6.02 -4.20 -3.24
C PRO A 509 -6.98 -3.58 -2.21
N ARG A 510 -8.17 -4.18 -2.01
CA ARG A 510 -9.12 -3.81 -0.96
C ARG A 510 -8.58 -4.03 0.46
N THR A 511 -7.50 -4.81 0.61
CA THR A 511 -6.81 -5.05 1.88
C THR A 511 -5.47 -4.31 2.00
N ALA A 512 -5.10 -3.54 0.97
CA ALA A 512 -3.84 -2.80 0.94
C ALA A 512 -4.08 -1.33 1.26
N ILE A 513 -3.20 -0.76 2.09
CA ILE A 513 -3.28 0.64 2.50
C ILE A 513 -3.00 1.57 1.31
N SER A 514 -3.76 2.68 1.18
CA SER A 514 -3.42 3.72 0.18
C SER A 514 -2.76 4.97 0.77
N ASN A 515 -2.96 5.28 2.07
CA ASN A 515 -2.26 6.38 2.73
C ASN A 515 -0.83 5.99 3.10
N CYS A 516 -0.03 5.80 2.06
CA CYS A 516 1.31 5.25 2.09
C CYS A 516 2.36 6.37 1.90
N PHE A 517 3.39 6.39 2.75
CA PHE A 517 4.51 7.34 2.67
C PHE A 517 5.78 6.70 3.27
N PRO A 518 6.44 5.79 2.53
CA PRO A 518 6.17 5.40 1.15
C PRO A 518 5.12 4.29 1.03
N GLY A 519 4.95 3.43 2.04
CA GLY A 519 4.02 2.29 2.05
C GLY A 519 4.60 1.08 2.79
N LEU A 520 3.87 -0.05 2.78
CA LEU A 520 4.38 -1.36 3.22
C LEU A 520 4.35 -2.35 2.07
N GLU A 521 3.18 -2.55 1.45
CA GLU A 521 3.01 -3.49 0.36
C GLU A 521 3.54 -2.95 -0.98
N PHE A 522 3.30 -1.67 -1.19
CA PHE A 522 3.82 -0.88 -2.30
C PHE A 522 3.57 0.61 -2.01
N ASP A 523 4.35 1.43 -2.70
CA ASP A 523 4.22 2.87 -2.79
C ASP A 523 3.33 3.24 -3.99
N PHE A 524 2.03 3.36 -3.70
CA PHE A 524 1.00 3.69 -4.68
C PHE A 524 1.17 5.09 -5.30
N ARG A 525 1.98 5.97 -4.68
CA ARG A 525 2.28 7.31 -5.22
C ARG A 525 3.00 7.22 -6.58
N ASN A 526 3.66 6.10 -6.85
CA ASN A 526 4.34 5.86 -8.12
C ASN A 526 3.39 5.77 -9.33
N LEU A 527 2.10 5.49 -9.12
CA LEU A 527 1.10 5.50 -10.19
C LEU A 527 1.01 6.86 -10.90
N TRP A 528 1.29 7.96 -10.18
CA TRP A 528 1.06 9.32 -10.69
C TRP A 528 2.24 9.91 -11.44
N ARG A 529 3.42 9.26 -11.36
CA ARG A 529 4.67 9.78 -11.95
C ARG A 529 4.54 10.08 -13.44
N ARG A 530 3.73 9.30 -14.16
CA ARG A 530 3.48 9.45 -15.60
C ARG A 530 2.05 9.81 -15.92
N ALA A 531 1.35 10.52 -15.02
CA ALA A 531 -0.01 10.99 -15.28
C ALA A 531 -0.12 11.87 -16.53
N PHE A 532 0.95 12.58 -16.90
CA PHE A 532 1.02 13.40 -18.11
C PHE A 532 2.05 12.85 -19.10
N ASN A 533 1.65 12.76 -20.36
CA ASN A 533 2.49 12.30 -21.45
C ASN A 533 3.70 13.24 -21.64
N GLY A 534 4.88 12.68 -21.86
CA GLY A 534 6.08 13.43 -22.16
C GLY A 534 6.92 13.88 -20.95
N ILE A 535 6.40 13.77 -19.72
CA ILE A 535 7.10 14.11 -18.48
C ILE A 535 7.00 13.01 -17.41
N VAL A 536 7.94 13.04 -16.47
CA VAL A 536 7.95 12.19 -15.28
C VAL A 536 8.04 13.08 -14.05
N LEU A 537 7.01 13.04 -13.21
CA LEU A 537 6.99 13.69 -11.91
C LEU A 537 7.67 12.80 -10.87
N ILE A 538 8.16 13.41 -9.80
CA ILE A 538 8.51 12.66 -8.59
C ILE A 538 7.23 12.12 -7.94
N GLU A 539 7.32 10.94 -7.34
CA GLU A 539 6.19 10.23 -6.76
C GLU A 539 5.47 11.05 -5.67
N ASN A 540 6.21 11.81 -4.85
CA ASN A 540 5.69 12.38 -3.62
C ASN A 540 5.31 13.88 -3.70
N ASN A 541 5.56 14.58 -4.81
CA ASN A 541 5.09 15.96 -5.04
C ASN A 541 5.15 16.35 -6.52
N ASN A 542 4.95 17.63 -6.82
CA ASN A 542 4.81 18.19 -8.17
C ASN A 542 6.11 18.56 -8.90
N TYR A 543 7.26 18.03 -8.49
CA TYR A 543 8.54 18.28 -9.16
C TYR A 543 8.71 17.44 -10.44
N VAL A 544 9.13 18.07 -11.54
CA VAL A 544 9.43 17.37 -12.80
C VAL A 544 10.85 16.79 -12.72
N LEU A 545 10.95 15.46 -12.61
CA LEU A 545 12.22 14.74 -12.59
C LEU A 545 12.84 14.61 -13.98
N GLU A 546 12.02 14.21 -14.95
CA GLU A 546 12.49 13.88 -16.30
C GLU A 546 11.46 14.31 -17.34
N ALA A 547 11.92 14.49 -18.57
CA ALA A 547 11.08 14.62 -19.74
C ALA A 547 11.47 13.56 -20.77
N THR A 548 10.49 12.79 -21.23
CA THR A 548 10.68 11.72 -22.23
C THR A 548 10.66 12.27 -23.65
N GLU A 549 10.09 13.46 -23.85
CA GLU A 549 10.06 14.15 -25.15
C GLU A 549 10.93 15.41 -25.15
N GLU A 550 11.61 15.68 -26.26
CA GLU A 550 12.57 16.79 -26.38
C GLU A 550 11.91 18.16 -26.13
N LYS A 551 10.68 18.36 -26.61
CA LYS A 551 9.94 19.62 -26.45
C LYS A 551 9.60 19.98 -25.00
N PHE A 552 9.72 19.03 -24.06
CA PHE A 552 9.43 19.25 -22.64
C PHE A 552 10.68 19.23 -21.76
N LYS A 553 11.88 19.14 -22.35
CA LYS A 553 13.15 19.15 -21.60
C LYS A 553 13.35 20.39 -20.75
N ASN A 554 12.80 21.52 -21.19
CA ASN A 554 12.80 22.79 -20.46
C ASN A 554 11.90 22.79 -19.21
N LEU A 555 11.09 21.75 -18.98
CA LEU A 555 10.27 21.62 -17.76
C LEU A 555 10.99 20.86 -16.65
N VAL A 556 12.11 20.19 -16.94
CA VAL A 556 12.86 19.43 -15.95
C VAL A 556 13.35 20.37 -14.84
N LYS A 557 13.11 19.99 -13.58
CA LYS A 557 13.31 20.80 -12.36
C LYS A 557 12.33 21.95 -12.12
N HIS A 558 11.31 22.11 -12.96
CA HIS A 558 10.20 23.01 -12.68
C HIS A 558 9.12 22.30 -11.84
N ARG A 559 8.22 23.08 -11.26
CA ARG A 559 7.12 22.57 -10.41
C ARG A 559 5.79 22.70 -11.13
N LEU A 560 5.01 21.62 -11.22
CA LEU A 560 3.64 21.63 -11.73
C LEU A 560 2.69 22.24 -10.68
N VAL A 561 2.43 23.53 -10.76
CA VAL A 561 1.72 24.27 -9.71
C VAL A 561 0.21 24.34 -9.89
N ALA A 562 -0.29 24.18 -11.13
CA ALA A 562 -1.72 24.12 -11.40
C ALA A 562 -2.06 23.25 -12.63
N ILE A 563 -3.24 22.65 -12.62
CA ILE A 563 -3.80 21.84 -13.71
C ILE A 563 -5.22 22.34 -13.95
N GLU A 564 -5.56 22.74 -15.18
CA GLU A 564 -6.90 23.26 -15.52
C GLU A 564 -7.37 24.41 -14.59
N GLY A 565 -6.43 25.26 -14.19
CA GLY A 565 -6.68 26.38 -13.27
C GLY A 565 -6.89 25.99 -11.81
N GLN A 566 -6.70 24.71 -11.45
CA GLN A 566 -6.77 24.22 -10.07
C GLN A 566 -5.36 24.03 -9.49
N PRO A 567 -5.11 24.43 -8.24
CA PRO A 567 -3.78 24.34 -7.64
C PRO A 567 -3.43 22.89 -7.27
N THR A 568 -2.14 22.54 -7.29
CA THR A 568 -1.64 21.24 -6.78
C THR A 568 -1.16 21.30 -5.33
N MET A 569 -1.13 22.51 -4.75
CA MET A 569 -0.65 22.80 -3.39
C MET A 569 -1.58 23.80 -2.71
N VAL A 570 -1.61 23.77 -1.38
CA VAL A 570 -2.34 24.74 -0.55
C VAL A 570 -1.38 25.45 0.40
N GLN A 571 -1.71 26.69 0.77
CA GLN A 571 -0.99 27.42 1.81
C GLN A 571 -1.21 26.74 3.16
N THR A 572 -0.13 26.55 3.92
CA THR A 572 -0.19 26.05 5.29
C THR A 572 -0.23 27.20 6.28
N PHE A 573 -1.20 27.13 7.20
CA PHE A 573 -1.38 28.11 8.27
C PHE A 573 -1.94 27.44 9.51
N GLY A 574 -1.77 28.11 10.65
CA GLY A 574 -2.24 27.66 11.94
C GLY A 574 -1.58 28.45 13.05
N PRO A 575 -1.93 28.20 14.31
CA PRO A 575 -1.30 28.89 15.41
C PRO A 575 0.11 28.32 15.65
N LEU A 576 1.09 29.22 15.83
CA LEU A 576 2.46 28.83 16.18
C LEU A 576 2.54 28.33 17.63
N PHE A 577 1.81 29.00 18.52
CA PHE A 577 1.66 28.66 19.94
C PHE A 577 0.25 28.14 20.20
N PRO A 578 0.05 27.24 21.18
CA PRO A 578 -1.27 26.84 21.64
C PRO A 578 -2.16 28.07 21.90
N ASP A 579 -3.41 28.01 21.44
CA ASP A 579 -4.43 29.07 21.55
C ASP A 579 -4.06 30.44 20.91
N GLY A 580 -2.99 30.50 20.10
CA GLY A 580 -2.60 31.70 19.35
C GLY A 580 -3.42 31.96 18.08
N ASP A 581 -3.10 33.05 17.38
CA ASP A 581 -3.70 33.38 16.10
C ASP A 581 -3.19 32.48 14.97
N ASN A 582 -4.05 32.20 13.99
CA ASN A 582 -3.66 31.50 12.77
C ASN A 582 -2.74 32.37 11.90
N VAL A 583 -1.52 31.93 11.68
CA VAL A 583 -0.52 32.59 10.83
C VAL A 583 0.04 31.62 9.78
N PRO A 584 0.61 32.10 8.66
CA PRO A 584 1.37 31.24 7.76
C PRO A 584 2.51 30.54 8.51
N LEU A 585 2.61 29.22 8.37
CA LEU A 585 3.63 28.42 9.05
C LEU A 585 4.76 28.09 8.09
N LYS A 586 5.99 28.49 8.42
CA LYS A 586 7.17 28.38 7.56
C LYS A 586 8.36 27.85 8.37
N THR A 587 9.21 27.06 7.71
CA THR A 587 10.46 26.54 8.26
C THR A 587 11.57 26.70 7.21
N ASP A 588 12.83 26.48 7.57
CA ASP A 588 13.94 26.51 6.61
C ASP A 588 13.77 25.42 5.52
N ALA A 589 13.19 24.27 5.88
CA ALA A 589 12.88 23.18 4.95
C ALA A 589 11.60 23.44 4.12
N ASN A 590 10.69 24.28 4.60
CA ASN A 590 9.45 24.69 3.92
C ASN A 590 9.27 26.22 3.98
N PRO A 591 10.09 26.99 3.26
CA PRO A 591 10.13 28.45 3.38
C PRO A 591 8.90 29.14 2.78
N ASN A 592 8.19 28.45 1.88
CA ASN A 592 6.93 28.92 1.30
C ASN A 592 5.72 28.58 2.19
N GLY A 593 5.89 27.67 3.15
CA GLY A 593 4.86 27.28 4.11
C GLY A 593 3.68 26.61 3.44
N VAL A 594 3.94 25.58 2.65
CA VAL A 594 2.94 24.96 1.77
C VAL A 594 2.74 23.49 2.08
N SER A 595 1.58 22.97 1.72
CA SER A 595 1.24 21.55 1.78
C SER A 595 0.89 21.07 0.38
N PHE A 596 1.62 20.08 -0.09
CA PHE A 596 1.26 19.33 -1.28
C PHE A 596 -0.03 18.56 -1.05
N MET A 597 -0.97 18.66 -1.98
CA MET A 597 -2.17 17.81 -1.98
C MET A 597 -1.86 16.53 -2.74
N GLU A 598 -1.96 15.39 -2.03
CA GLU A 598 -1.74 14.09 -2.65
C GLU A 598 -2.47 13.90 -3.99
N TRP A 599 -1.81 13.20 -4.92
CA TRP A 599 -2.17 13.18 -6.34
C TRP A 599 -3.59 12.71 -6.63
N SER A 600 -4.07 11.68 -5.94
CA SER A 600 -5.43 11.17 -6.15
C SER A 600 -6.50 12.26 -5.98
N ASN A 601 -6.30 13.14 -5.00
CA ASN A 601 -7.21 14.24 -4.72
C ASN A 601 -6.87 15.52 -5.52
N SER A 602 -5.60 15.80 -5.81
CA SER A 602 -5.24 17.01 -6.59
C SER A 602 -5.50 16.88 -8.09
N MET A 603 -5.48 15.66 -8.64
CA MET A 603 -5.77 15.39 -10.06
C MET A 603 -7.25 15.15 -10.35
N VAL A 604 -8.12 15.27 -9.35
CA VAL A 604 -9.52 14.82 -9.44
C VAL A 604 -10.30 15.42 -10.61
N HIS A 605 -9.98 16.66 -11.00
CA HIS A 605 -10.61 17.37 -12.12
C HIS A 605 -10.14 16.90 -13.52
N VAL A 606 -9.08 16.09 -13.57
CA VAL A 606 -8.51 15.56 -14.82
C VAL A 606 -8.47 14.03 -14.89
N LEU A 607 -8.79 13.31 -13.81
CA LEU A 607 -8.87 11.83 -13.82
C LEU A 607 -9.81 11.28 -14.90
N GLN A 608 -10.87 12.02 -15.24
CA GLN A 608 -11.83 11.65 -16.30
C GLN A 608 -11.44 12.17 -17.70
N LYS A 609 -10.32 12.89 -17.82
CA LYS A 609 -9.79 13.44 -19.08
C LYS A 609 -8.65 12.59 -19.67
N GLN A 610 -8.56 11.31 -19.30
CA GLN A 610 -7.54 10.39 -19.84
C GLN A 610 -7.60 10.33 -21.38
N GLY A 611 -6.44 10.46 -22.03
CA GLY A 611 -6.30 10.59 -23.47
C GLY A 611 -6.59 11.97 -24.04
N GLN A 612 -7.04 12.93 -23.22
CA GLN A 612 -7.34 14.30 -23.64
C GLN A 612 -6.23 15.28 -23.23
N GLU A 613 -6.18 16.41 -23.92
CA GLU A 613 -5.30 17.53 -23.61
C GLU A 613 -5.82 18.35 -22.42
N VAL A 614 -4.91 18.77 -21.54
CA VAL A 614 -5.18 19.67 -20.43
C VAL A 614 -4.09 20.73 -20.32
N VAL A 615 -4.46 21.90 -19.81
CA VAL A 615 -3.51 23.00 -19.58
C VAL A 615 -2.87 22.85 -18.21
N CYS A 616 -1.56 22.61 -18.22
CA CYS A 616 -0.72 22.52 -17.03
C CYS A 616 0.12 23.79 -16.89
N HIS A 617 0.23 24.32 -15.66
CA HIS A 617 1.06 25.49 -15.37
C HIS A 617 2.25 25.07 -14.50
N PHE A 618 3.44 25.47 -14.94
CA PHE A 618 4.70 25.23 -14.26
C PHE A 618 5.28 26.53 -13.73
N THR A 619 6.17 26.47 -12.73
CA THR A 619 6.99 27.65 -12.38
C THR A 619 7.78 28.15 -13.59
N ALA A 620 7.95 29.46 -13.74
CA ALA A 620 8.77 30.02 -14.81
C ALA A 620 10.27 29.74 -14.63
N GLU A 621 10.73 29.68 -13.38
CA GLU A 621 12.10 29.33 -13.00
C GLU A 621 12.17 27.91 -12.41
N GLU A 622 13.36 27.29 -12.47
CA GLU A 622 13.65 26.04 -11.77
C GLU A 622 13.41 26.22 -10.26
N SER A 623 12.77 25.24 -9.61
CA SER A 623 12.50 25.33 -8.17
C SER A 623 12.60 23.98 -7.46
N THR A 624 13.62 23.85 -6.62
CA THR A 624 13.75 22.73 -5.68
C THR A 624 12.77 22.84 -4.51
N GLN A 625 12.19 24.01 -4.26
CA GLN A 625 11.20 24.25 -3.21
C GLN A 625 9.77 24.12 -3.75
N GLU A 626 8.85 23.73 -2.88
CA GLU A 626 7.41 23.70 -3.16
C GLU A 626 6.84 25.13 -3.21
N VAL A 627 5.95 25.44 -4.16
CA VAL A 627 5.46 26.81 -4.43
C VAL A 627 3.93 26.83 -4.42
N VAL A 628 3.34 27.76 -3.67
CA VAL A 628 1.91 28.08 -3.77
C VAL A 628 1.66 28.98 -4.97
N VAL A 629 0.69 28.59 -5.78
CA VAL A 629 0.26 29.34 -6.96
C VAL A 629 -0.68 30.48 -6.56
N ASP A 630 -0.48 31.67 -7.13
CA ASP A 630 -1.53 32.68 -7.18
C ASP A 630 -2.36 32.44 -8.45
N LEU A 631 -3.54 31.86 -8.29
CA LEU A 631 -4.43 31.53 -9.40
C LEU A 631 -4.83 32.76 -10.23
N LYS A 632 -4.78 33.97 -9.65
CA LYS A 632 -5.09 35.22 -10.37
C LYS A 632 -3.98 35.63 -11.34
N GLU A 633 -2.77 35.09 -11.13
CA GLU A 633 -1.58 35.42 -11.90
C GLU A 633 -1.15 34.27 -12.83
N LEU A 634 -1.97 33.24 -13.04
CA LEU A 634 -1.62 32.11 -13.94
C LEU A 634 -1.23 32.55 -15.35
N ASN A 635 -1.78 33.69 -15.82
CA ASN A 635 -1.47 34.26 -17.12
C ASN A 635 -0.18 35.13 -17.12
N ASN A 636 0.51 35.26 -15.99
CA ASN A 636 1.76 36.02 -15.89
C ASN A 636 2.95 35.14 -16.32
N PRO A 637 3.55 35.39 -17.50
CA PRO A 637 4.64 34.57 -18.04
C PRO A 637 5.95 34.70 -17.25
N GLU A 638 6.10 35.75 -16.42
CA GLU A 638 7.26 35.90 -15.53
C GLU A 638 7.18 34.94 -14.33
N LYS A 639 5.98 34.43 -14.01
CA LYS A 639 5.76 33.54 -12.88
C LYS A 639 5.49 32.11 -13.30
N TYR A 640 4.76 31.91 -14.40
CA TYR A 640 4.30 30.60 -14.81
C TYR A 640 4.42 30.34 -16.31
N ILE A 641 4.69 29.08 -16.66
CA ILE A 641 4.71 28.57 -18.03
C ILE A 641 3.48 27.69 -18.20
N ALA A 642 2.58 28.07 -19.12
CA ALA A 642 1.45 27.23 -19.52
C ALA A 642 1.88 26.25 -20.62
N VAL A 643 1.62 24.96 -20.42
CA VAL A 643 1.91 23.88 -21.36
C VAL A 643 0.70 22.96 -21.47
N THR A 644 0.29 22.66 -22.70
CA THR A 644 -0.73 21.64 -22.95
C THR A 644 -0.10 20.25 -22.94
N LEU A 645 -0.61 19.37 -22.06
CA LEU A 645 -0.16 17.99 -21.93
C LEU A 645 -1.33 17.03 -22.11
N VAL A 646 -1.07 15.84 -22.65
CA VAL A 646 -2.06 14.77 -22.73
C VAL A 646 -2.05 13.98 -21.42
N VAL A 647 -3.21 13.76 -20.82
CA VAL A 647 -3.34 12.88 -19.65
C VAL A 647 -3.19 11.43 -20.10
N ASN A 648 -2.26 10.67 -19.52
CA ASN A 648 -2.09 9.26 -19.86
C ASN A 648 -3.26 8.41 -19.33
N THR A 649 -3.56 7.32 -20.04
CA THR A 649 -4.54 6.33 -19.59
C THR A 649 -3.95 5.48 -18.48
N ILE A 650 -4.60 5.45 -17.32
CA ILE A 650 -4.16 4.66 -16.16
C ILE A 650 -4.45 3.17 -16.38
N PHE A 651 -5.60 2.87 -16.98
CA PHE A 651 -6.07 1.52 -17.26
C PHE A 651 -5.90 1.12 -18.72
N ASP A 652 -5.78 -0.19 -18.97
CA ASP A 652 -5.67 -0.77 -20.31
C ASP A 652 -7.06 -0.94 -20.95
N GLY A 653 -7.56 0.12 -21.59
CA GLY A 653 -8.85 0.11 -22.28
C GLY A 653 -10.03 -0.22 -21.34
N ASN A 654 -10.75 -1.30 -21.63
CA ASN A 654 -11.86 -1.81 -20.81
C ASN A 654 -11.41 -2.87 -19.78
N SER A 655 -10.15 -2.79 -19.33
CA SER A 655 -9.58 -3.64 -18.29
C SER A 655 -9.26 -2.81 -17.06
N ALA A 656 -9.45 -3.35 -15.86
CA ALA A 656 -8.95 -2.72 -14.63
C ALA A 656 -7.43 -2.95 -14.41
N ALA A 657 -6.73 -3.59 -15.36
CA ALA A 657 -5.27 -3.70 -15.36
C ALA A 657 -4.60 -2.36 -15.69
N PHE A 658 -3.44 -2.08 -15.08
CA PHE A 658 -2.66 -0.89 -15.38
C PHE A 658 -2.12 -0.90 -16.81
N SER A 659 -2.10 0.28 -17.44
CA SER A 659 -1.52 0.46 -18.77
C SER A 659 0.01 0.47 -18.74
N ASP A 660 0.64 0.14 -19.86
CA ASP A 660 2.11 0.14 -20.01
C ASP A 660 2.72 1.54 -19.98
N THR A 661 1.88 2.57 -20.06
CA THR A 661 2.32 3.97 -20.04
C THR A 661 2.49 4.50 -18.63
N ILE A 662 1.80 3.91 -17.64
CA ILE A 662 1.73 4.47 -16.30
C ILE A 662 2.83 3.93 -15.38
N ILE A 663 3.13 2.63 -15.45
CA ILE A 663 4.05 1.99 -14.51
C ILE A 663 4.91 0.89 -15.14
N LYS A 664 6.14 0.74 -14.64
CA LYS A 664 7.12 -0.27 -15.07
C LYS A 664 7.40 -1.27 -13.93
N PRO A 665 7.97 -2.45 -14.22
CA PRO A 665 8.33 -3.42 -13.17
C PRO A 665 9.23 -2.81 -12.10
N GLY A 666 8.91 -3.06 -10.83
CA GLY A 666 9.64 -2.60 -9.66
C GLY A 666 9.28 -1.18 -9.20
N GLU A 667 8.49 -0.43 -9.98
CA GLU A 667 8.20 0.97 -9.66
C GLU A 667 7.20 1.13 -8.52
N LEU A 668 6.33 0.17 -8.25
CA LEU A 668 5.45 0.23 -7.09
C LEU A 668 6.21 0.02 -5.78
N THR A 669 7.33 -0.70 -5.78
CA THR A 669 8.11 -0.96 -4.56
C THR A 669 9.33 -0.06 -4.40
N GLN A 670 9.70 0.72 -5.43
CA GLN A 670 10.96 1.49 -5.47
C GLN A 670 11.16 2.50 -4.33
N GLY A 671 10.05 3.04 -3.79
CA GLY A 671 10.08 4.04 -2.72
C GLY A 671 10.17 3.47 -1.31
N LEU A 672 9.94 2.16 -1.13
CA LEU A 672 9.88 1.49 0.17
C LEU A 672 11.24 1.46 0.88
N CYS A 673 11.24 1.13 2.18
CA CYS A 673 12.48 0.93 2.92
C CYS A 673 13.38 -0.14 2.29
N ALA A 674 14.69 0.01 2.49
CA ALA A 674 15.69 -0.96 2.09
C ALA A 674 16.53 -1.42 3.30
N PRO A 675 16.26 -2.60 3.89
CA PRO A 675 15.23 -3.57 3.51
C PRO A 675 13.86 -3.19 4.09
N TRP A 676 12.77 -3.75 3.54
CA TRP A 676 11.38 -3.42 3.90
C TRP A 676 11.05 -3.58 5.40
N GLN A 677 11.76 -4.46 6.13
CA GLN A 677 11.54 -4.68 7.56
C GLN A 677 11.74 -3.39 8.39
N ASN A 678 12.51 -2.41 7.89
CA ASN A 678 12.64 -1.09 8.53
C ASN A 678 11.31 -0.36 8.66
N ASP A 679 10.38 -0.55 7.72
CA ASP A 679 9.10 0.16 7.71
C ASP A 679 8.29 -0.08 9.00
N TYR A 680 8.47 -1.23 9.67
CA TYR A 680 7.84 -1.50 10.96
C TYR A 680 8.27 -0.56 12.09
N ARG A 681 9.36 0.21 11.95
CA ARG A 681 9.79 1.19 12.96
C ARG A 681 9.81 2.62 12.43
N GLU A 682 10.15 2.81 11.15
CA GLU A 682 10.23 4.15 10.52
C GLU A 682 8.85 4.79 10.30
N CYS A 683 7.84 4.00 9.93
CA CYS A 683 6.56 4.51 9.42
C CYS A 683 5.43 4.54 10.46
N SER A 684 5.76 4.56 11.76
CA SER A 684 4.79 4.46 12.87
C SER A 684 3.69 5.54 12.88
N CYS A 685 3.96 6.74 12.34
CA CYS A 685 3.00 7.86 12.32
C CYS A 685 1.93 7.79 11.22
N TYR A 686 2.02 6.87 10.25
CA TYR A 686 1.03 6.69 9.18
C TYR A 686 -0.12 5.77 9.57
N TYR A 687 0.13 4.91 10.56
CA TYR A 687 -0.79 3.99 11.21
C TYR A 687 -1.60 3.09 10.25
N TRP A 688 -1.25 1.80 10.24
CA TRP A 688 -1.77 0.82 9.28
C TRP A 688 -2.33 -0.40 10.03
N ALA A 689 -3.49 -0.26 10.68
CA ALA A 689 -4.03 -1.25 11.62
C ALA A 689 -3.97 -2.72 11.13
N ALA A 690 -4.26 -2.96 9.84
CA ALA A 690 -4.26 -4.29 9.22
C ALA A 690 -2.85 -4.89 9.05
N SER A 691 -1.86 -4.09 8.62
CA SER A 691 -0.51 -4.58 8.28
C SER A 691 0.50 -4.36 9.41
N ARG A 692 0.30 -3.32 10.23
CA ARG A 692 1.12 -2.92 11.39
C ARG A 692 0.20 -2.41 12.52
N PRO A 693 -0.46 -3.29 13.29
CA PRO A 693 -1.21 -2.88 14.46
C PRO A 693 -0.30 -2.22 15.50
N ASP A 694 -0.87 -1.42 16.41
CA ASP A 694 -0.12 -0.66 17.42
C ASP A 694 -0.50 -1.13 18.83
N PHE A 695 -1.75 -0.92 19.23
CA PHE A 695 -2.26 -1.23 20.56
C PHE A 695 -3.10 -2.50 20.51
N VAL A 696 -2.66 -3.55 21.20
CA VAL A 696 -3.25 -4.89 21.13
C VAL A 696 -3.52 -5.43 22.54
N ASN A 697 -4.28 -6.52 22.64
CA ASN A 697 -4.70 -7.13 23.90
C ASN A 697 -5.42 -6.13 24.84
N ILE A 698 -6.18 -5.20 24.26
CA ILE A 698 -6.78 -4.09 24.98
C ILE A 698 -7.89 -4.59 25.91
N VAL A 699 -7.82 -4.19 27.18
CA VAL A 699 -8.79 -4.46 28.23
C VAL A 699 -8.98 -3.22 29.12
N PRO A 700 -10.13 -3.05 29.79
CA PRO A 700 -10.27 -2.02 30.81
C PRO A 700 -9.41 -2.33 32.04
N ASP A 701 -8.76 -1.30 32.59
CA ASP A 701 -8.06 -1.35 33.87
C ASP A 701 -9.02 -1.16 35.06
N GLU A 702 -8.46 -1.03 36.27
CA GLU A 702 -9.24 -0.84 37.51
C GLU A 702 -10.07 0.46 37.55
N ASN A 703 -9.69 1.46 36.74
CA ASN A 703 -10.39 2.74 36.60
C ASN A 703 -11.31 2.77 35.37
N GLY A 704 -11.37 1.66 34.60
CA GLY A 704 -12.12 1.57 33.36
C GLY A 704 -11.44 2.24 32.16
N LEU A 705 -10.17 2.63 32.28
CA LEU A 705 -9.35 3.14 31.18
C LEU A 705 -8.72 2.00 30.39
N SER A 706 -8.32 2.28 29.16
CA SER A 706 -7.73 1.28 28.27
C SER A 706 -6.31 0.93 28.69
N THR A 707 -6.04 -0.35 28.92
CA THR A 707 -4.67 -0.89 29.04
C THR A 707 -4.48 -2.05 28.08
N GLY A 708 -3.23 -2.35 27.72
CA GLY A 708 -2.88 -3.36 26.71
C GLY A 708 -1.39 -3.27 26.38
N ASP A 709 -0.99 -3.83 25.25
CA ASP A 709 0.42 -3.93 24.84
C ASP A 709 0.69 -3.16 23.54
N LEU A 710 1.90 -2.60 23.41
CA LEU A 710 2.43 -2.26 22.08
C LEU A 710 2.74 -3.57 21.32
N TRP A 711 2.25 -3.71 20.10
CA TRP A 711 2.44 -4.88 19.25
C TRP A 711 3.91 -5.26 19.06
N MET A 712 4.79 -4.25 18.93
CA MET A 712 6.24 -4.38 18.80
C MET A 712 6.97 -4.72 20.12
N SER A 713 6.26 -4.94 21.24
CA SER A 713 6.89 -5.38 22.50
C SER A 713 7.37 -6.82 22.42
N LYS A 714 8.60 -7.10 22.87
CA LYS A 714 9.15 -8.47 22.93
C LYS A 714 8.37 -9.39 23.87
N LYS A 715 7.74 -8.81 24.89
CA LYS A 715 6.90 -9.50 25.89
C LYS A 715 5.62 -8.72 26.12
N ARG A 716 4.50 -9.44 26.21
CA ARG A 716 3.21 -8.87 26.64
C ARG A 716 3.20 -8.72 28.15
N THR A 717 3.00 -7.50 28.64
CA THR A 717 2.94 -7.18 30.07
C THR A 717 1.59 -6.59 30.47
N GLY A 718 0.70 -6.33 29.51
CA GLY A 718 -0.54 -5.60 29.71
C GLY A 718 -0.32 -4.10 29.96
N SER A 719 0.86 -3.58 29.61
CA SER A 719 1.20 -2.16 29.75
C SER A 719 1.88 -1.66 28.49
N TYR A 720 1.31 -0.60 27.91
CA TYR A 720 1.80 -0.04 26.66
C TYR A 720 3.14 0.66 26.88
N ILE A 721 4.08 0.48 25.95
CA ILE A 721 5.38 1.14 25.95
C ILE A 721 5.46 1.94 24.66
N PRO A 722 5.63 3.26 24.69
CA PRO A 722 5.82 4.04 23.47
C PRO A 722 7.05 3.57 22.67
N ASP A 723 6.91 3.49 21.35
CA ASP A 723 8.02 3.20 20.45
C ASP A 723 8.92 4.44 20.32
N ASP A 724 9.91 4.52 21.20
CA ASP A 724 10.95 5.56 21.28
C ASP A 724 12.22 5.20 20.50
N TRP A 725 12.17 4.09 19.75
CA TRP A 725 13.25 3.45 19.01
C TRP A 725 14.41 2.86 19.82
N VAL A 726 14.53 3.17 21.12
CA VAL A 726 15.70 2.84 21.96
C VAL A 726 15.39 1.87 23.10
N ASN A 727 14.12 1.71 23.47
CA ASN A 727 13.71 0.86 24.57
C ASN A 727 13.99 -0.62 24.26
N SER A 728 14.89 -1.24 25.03
CA SER A 728 15.32 -2.63 24.82
C SER A 728 14.23 -3.69 25.02
N ARG A 729 13.07 -3.31 25.57
CA ARG A 729 11.88 -4.17 25.66
C ARG A 729 11.14 -4.31 24.34
N LEU A 730 11.44 -3.46 23.36
CA LEU A 730 10.82 -3.47 22.03
C LEU A 730 11.69 -4.25 21.05
N ILE A 731 11.04 -4.82 20.04
CA ILE A 731 11.68 -5.46 18.89
C ILE A 731 12.50 -4.40 18.14
N SER A 732 13.79 -4.66 17.98
CA SER A 732 14.74 -3.78 17.28
C SER A 732 14.77 -4.07 15.77
N TYR A 733 15.39 -3.18 15.00
CA TYR A 733 15.68 -3.45 13.58
C TYR A 733 16.44 -4.77 13.40
N GLN A 734 17.42 -5.03 14.27
CA GLN A 734 18.24 -6.22 14.19
C GLN A 734 17.42 -7.50 14.42
N ASP A 735 16.51 -7.49 15.39
CA ASP A 735 15.61 -8.63 15.63
C ASP A 735 14.73 -8.92 14.39
N LEU A 736 14.28 -7.87 13.67
CA LEU A 736 13.50 -8.01 12.45
C LEU A 736 14.33 -8.57 11.28
N PHE A 737 15.55 -8.07 11.08
CA PHE A 737 16.42 -8.55 9.99
C PHE A 737 16.76 -10.04 10.14
N GLU A 738 16.95 -10.50 11.38
CA GLU A 738 17.29 -11.90 11.67
C GLU A 738 16.06 -12.81 11.71
N ASN A 739 14.93 -12.35 12.29
CA ASN A 739 13.82 -13.26 12.62
C ASN A 739 12.43 -12.59 12.67
N TRP A 740 12.11 -11.64 11.78
CA TRP A 740 10.81 -10.96 11.79
C TRP A 740 9.59 -11.92 11.85
N GLN A 741 9.64 -13.04 11.12
CA GLN A 741 8.56 -14.04 11.12
C GLN A 741 8.35 -14.63 12.51
N GLY A 742 9.44 -14.88 13.23
CA GLY A 742 9.46 -15.40 14.58
C GLY A 742 8.95 -14.39 15.61
N GLU A 743 9.43 -13.15 15.52
CA GLU A 743 9.18 -12.08 16.49
C GLU A 743 7.78 -11.49 16.41
N LEU A 744 7.22 -11.37 15.20
CA LEU A 744 5.91 -10.76 14.99
C LEU A 744 4.77 -11.79 15.13
N ASN A 745 3.68 -11.36 15.78
CA ASN A 745 2.48 -12.16 15.99
C ASN A 745 1.31 -11.60 15.18
N PHE A 746 0.45 -12.48 14.68
CA PHE A 746 -0.84 -12.08 14.13
C PHE A 746 -1.79 -11.67 15.25
N ILE A 747 -2.71 -10.77 14.93
CA ILE A 747 -3.72 -10.20 15.82
C ILE A 747 -5.09 -10.57 15.27
N ILE A 748 -5.83 -11.37 16.02
CA ILE A 748 -7.18 -11.83 15.66
C ILE A 748 -8.10 -11.47 16.82
N ALA A 749 -9.21 -10.82 16.53
CA ALA A 749 -10.10 -10.24 17.52
C ALA A 749 -9.36 -9.36 18.55
N GLY A 750 -8.34 -8.63 18.09
CA GLY A 750 -7.51 -7.73 18.90
C GLY A 750 -6.50 -8.43 19.82
N LYS A 751 -6.29 -9.74 19.65
CA LYS A 751 -5.40 -10.54 20.51
C LYS A 751 -4.32 -11.26 19.72
N ASP A 752 -3.17 -11.47 20.33
CA ASP A 752 -2.13 -12.35 19.77
C ASP A 752 -2.70 -13.72 19.41
N ALA A 753 -2.47 -14.16 18.18
CA ALA A 753 -2.99 -15.42 17.66
C ALA A 753 -2.02 -16.04 16.64
N ILE A 754 -2.14 -17.36 16.48
CA ILE A 754 -1.40 -18.15 15.47
C ILE A 754 -2.34 -18.68 14.39
N GLN A 755 -3.64 -18.69 14.67
CA GLN A 755 -4.70 -19.21 13.82
C GLN A 755 -6.04 -18.52 14.13
N SER A 756 -6.99 -18.58 13.20
CA SER A 756 -8.36 -18.12 13.43
C SER A 756 -9.14 -19.09 14.33
N GLU A 757 -10.28 -18.63 14.83
CA GLU A 757 -11.23 -19.52 15.51
C GLU A 757 -11.77 -20.58 14.55
N PRO A 758 -12.04 -21.81 15.02
CA PRO A 758 -12.69 -22.83 14.21
C PRO A 758 -14.13 -22.44 13.87
N VAL A 759 -14.49 -22.51 12.59
CA VAL A 759 -15.88 -22.35 12.18
C VAL A 759 -16.66 -23.59 12.61
N LYS A 760 -17.68 -23.40 13.46
CA LYS A 760 -18.59 -24.49 13.83
C LYS A 760 -19.34 -24.93 12.58
N PRO A 761 -19.47 -26.25 12.31
CA PRO A 761 -20.24 -26.72 11.16
C PRO A 761 -21.63 -26.09 11.20
N LYS A 762 -22.06 -25.41 10.13
CA LYS A 762 -23.45 -24.96 10.01
C LYS A 762 -24.32 -26.19 10.22
N SER A 763 -25.08 -26.22 11.31
CA SER A 763 -26.01 -27.31 11.61
C SER A 763 -26.93 -27.43 10.41
N THR A 764 -26.79 -28.50 9.64
CA THR A 764 -27.74 -28.89 8.59
C THR A 764 -29.02 -29.34 9.26
N LYS A 765 -29.83 -28.38 9.71
CA LYS A 765 -31.25 -28.66 9.93
C LYS A 765 -31.85 -28.91 8.54
N LYS A 766 -32.04 -30.20 8.26
CA LYS A 766 -32.81 -30.73 7.14
C LYS A 766 -34.24 -30.21 7.16
#